data_AF-A0A812QIY8-F1
#
_entry.id   AF-A0A812QIY8-F1
#
_cell.length_a   1.000
_cell.length_b   1.000
_cell.length_c   1.000
_cell.angle_alpha   90.00
_cell.angle_beta   90.00
_cell.angle_gamma   90.00
#
_symmetry.space_group_name_H-M   'P 1'
#
loop_
_entity.id
_entity.type
_entity.pdbx_description
1 polymer ?
#
loop_
_entity_poly.entity_id
_entity_poly.type
_entity_poly.pdbx_seq_one_letter_code
_entity_poly.pdbx_strand_id
1 'polypeptide(L)'
;MPIKPPLPTLVCATCAGQKILVPLSMSEQSDSDATLDIAFSWEHMVDAEALMNSLAKALSHFPCCTGRFVRRQVFVEPAAGVKVKQPRLCILCNNAGVSFSHSRYDGKRPSVLGPITGLFDRAVGTLAKADGKGGPLLRVKLLECEDGQILALSFSQGLADVEGIGFFLQAWCHTHRGEEPGPASLDARVVLEGAVNNGFPKLDSAFTYLHRRELATRAATAKAAAAAAAERLGVTTFLLDWDELRTLADDFSRKLRGRRLIYDSETLSHAEVAFALVVEALGKAVSASVWLDYRVTFGFDRLFGHVRGIADVDLPADHVQAAAVIRKKLQIAKDSPDFWCWKAQQYKTCPVEPSAEIIFSSWLEAADLRKVNFGGKTSGSGLGSGFWQWWTSNPEAPGRLGGWPHAVVAIYCECTVTLRDIGGRHQRRRANVPMLGAELEEQVAQLKLNAVYRMSHGSHVLHTGLPDGTSTPLEALEDLDRVELEDKDVQQQSLIRRATTRQLHRAQDAKPFVPAAVLAVVIGVCSVVPYNMVLRGDPGSPLFISFCLHLAIIGGSLHRAKSLIMERSIPLRYHAAIVLLGCSFTSFKSDAYVRLPASVCMMLSNLRMMVGVVVQYALFRKRYSFSQLFGVFIVTVGIAWASQAMQSASAARSTAASTGAASSHDFAVGCAEVLVSSVSLALLSSTVKIAFEKFGESVEEQIFMQHLCGIFIVFPSQWDKVGPRIVEWYQRPDWWLILNLLLSVTSTFAARAAAARMAGRSPSLLMTQLVQTIECFSQLLLVALIRAPPFPPVGFWLGTLVLLIGTLQYLRASADVPKPPVRSDEVSVPAKEQ
;
A
#
# COMPACT_ATOMS: atom_id res chain seq x y z
N MET A 1 -14.30 -27.32 52.49
CA MET A 1 -14.25 -28.52 51.62
C MET A 1 -14.10 -28.04 50.18
N PRO A 2 -13.16 -28.56 49.38
CA PRO A 2 -13.10 -28.20 47.96
C PRO A 2 -14.28 -28.91 47.27
N ILE A 3 -15.31 -28.14 46.92
CA ILE A 3 -16.40 -28.61 46.06
C ILE A 3 -15.73 -29.03 44.75
N LYS A 4 -15.80 -30.32 44.38
CA LYS A 4 -15.36 -30.76 43.06
C LYS A 4 -16.15 -29.91 42.05
N PRO A 5 -15.48 -29.13 41.19
CA PRO A 5 -16.19 -28.31 40.22
C PRO A 5 -17.06 -29.22 39.35
N PRO A 6 -18.29 -28.82 39.01
CA PRO A 6 -19.12 -29.57 38.09
C PRO A 6 -18.34 -29.84 36.80
N LEU A 7 -18.49 -31.04 36.24
CA LEU A 7 -17.85 -31.37 34.97
C LEU A 7 -18.29 -30.34 33.93
N PRO A 8 -17.35 -29.74 33.17
CA PRO A 8 -17.70 -28.72 32.20
C PRO A 8 -18.62 -29.30 31.12
N THR A 9 -19.68 -28.56 30.81
CA THR A 9 -20.60 -28.90 29.72
C THR A 9 -19.94 -28.56 28.39
N LEU A 10 -20.03 -29.45 27.40
CA LEU A 10 -19.57 -29.15 26.04
C LEU A 10 -20.66 -28.42 25.27
N VAL A 11 -20.39 -27.19 24.86
CA VAL A 11 -21.27 -26.37 24.02
C VAL A 11 -20.85 -26.56 22.56
N CYS A 12 -21.71 -27.21 21.77
CA CYS A 12 -21.51 -27.41 20.35
C CYS A 12 -22.20 -26.32 19.53
N ALA A 13 -21.74 -26.11 18.29
CA ALA A 13 -22.44 -25.25 17.34
C ALA A 13 -23.84 -25.80 17.04
N THR A 14 -24.84 -24.92 16.93
CA THR A 14 -26.25 -25.30 16.67
C THR A 14 -26.43 -26.03 15.34
N CYS A 15 -25.62 -25.71 14.34
CA CYS A 15 -25.60 -26.40 13.06
C CYS A 15 -24.24 -27.09 12.91
N ALA A 16 -24.26 -28.43 12.87
CA ALA A 16 -23.07 -29.20 12.53
C ALA A 16 -22.75 -28.98 11.05
N GLY A 17 -21.86 -28.02 10.77
CA GLY A 17 -21.29 -27.84 9.45
C GLY A 17 -20.58 -29.10 8.96
N GLN A 18 -20.26 -29.14 7.67
CA GLN A 18 -19.41 -30.20 7.12
C GLN A 18 -18.08 -30.26 7.89
N LYS A 19 -17.53 -31.46 8.06
CA LYS A 19 -16.20 -31.64 8.66
C LYS A 19 -15.16 -30.99 7.76
N ILE A 20 -14.73 -29.79 8.12
CA ILE A 20 -13.72 -29.03 7.39
C ILE A 20 -12.38 -29.18 8.11
N LEU A 21 -11.31 -29.32 7.33
CA LEU A 21 -9.94 -29.31 7.84
C LEU A 21 -9.31 -27.97 7.49
N VAL A 22 -8.98 -27.17 8.50
CA VAL A 22 -8.38 -25.84 8.33
C VAL A 22 -6.89 -25.94 8.66
N PRO A 23 -5.98 -25.90 7.68
CA PRO A 23 -4.54 -25.89 7.95
C PRO A 23 -4.12 -24.59 8.63
N LEU A 24 -3.21 -24.69 9.59
CA LEU A 24 -2.63 -23.54 10.26
C LEU A 24 -1.43 -23.00 9.48
N SER A 25 -1.31 -21.68 9.48
CA SER A 25 -0.09 -20.99 9.04
C SER A 25 1.11 -21.36 9.91
N MET A 26 2.33 -21.20 9.41
CA MET A 26 3.54 -21.48 10.21
C MET A 26 3.60 -20.73 11.55
N SER A 27 3.09 -19.49 11.62
CA SER A 27 3.02 -18.72 12.87
C SER A 27 1.95 -19.26 13.83
N GLU A 28 0.79 -19.67 13.32
CA GLU A 28 -0.23 -20.29 14.18
C GLU A 28 0.24 -21.63 14.76
N GLN A 29 1.10 -22.34 14.02
CA GLN A 29 1.69 -23.59 14.48
C GLN A 29 2.69 -23.39 15.62
N SER A 30 3.46 -22.30 15.61
CA SER A 30 4.36 -22.01 16.74
C SER A 30 3.60 -21.64 18.00
N ASP A 31 2.40 -21.07 17.85
CA ASP A 31 1.62 -20.52 18.94
C ASP A 31 0.53 -21.50 19.44
N SER A 32 0.43 -22.71 18.87
CA SER A 32 -0.65 -23.66 19.20
C SER A 32 -0.67 -24.12 20.65
N ASP A 33 0.49 -24.16 21.28
CA ASP A 33 0.66 -24.63 22.66
C ASP A 33 0.52 -23.50 23.69
N ALA A 34 0.50 -22.25 23.23
CA ALA A 34 0.28 -21.09 24.07
C ALA A 34 -1.22 -20.86 24.29
N THR A 35 -1.57 -20.29 25.44
CA THR A 35 -2.96 -19.87 25.74
C THR A 35 -3.06 -18.36 25.87
N LEU A 36 -4.24 -17.83 25.55
CA LEU A 36 -4.62 -16.45 25.76
C LEU A 36 -5.83 -16.41 26.69
N ASP A 37 -5.63 -15.85 27.87
CA ASP A 37 -6.61 -15.83 28.94
C ASP A 37 -7.14 -14.40 29.10
N ILE A 38 -8.46 -14.20 28.96
CA ILE A 38 -9.13 -12.89 29.12
C ILE A 38 -10.40 -13.04 29.97
N ALA A 39 -10.60 -12.13 30.91
CA ALA A 39 -11.80 -12.10 31.76
C ALA A 39 -12.54 -10.77 31.65
N PHE A 40 -13.86 -10.83 31.72
CA PHE A 40 -14.77 -9.68 31.75
C PHE A 40 -15.62 -9.74 33.01
N SER A 41 -15.82 -8.61 33.69
CA SER A 41 -16.70 -8.52 34.85
C SER A 41 -17.94 -7.67 34.55
N TRP A 42 -19.10 -8.07 35.07
CA TRP A 42 -20.35 -7.30 35.01
C TRP A 42 -21.00 -7.19 36.37
N GLU A 43 -21.64 -6.06 36.61
CA GLU A 43 -22.48 -5.85 37.80
C GLU A 43 -23.80 -6.62 37.71
N HIS A 44 -24.33 -6.77 36.50
CA HIS A 44 -25.60 -7.45 36.25
C HIS A 44 -25.35 -8.92 35.94
N MET A 45 -26.19 -9.79 36.49
CA MET A 45 -26.16 -11.22 36.18
C MET A 45 -26.80 -11.47 34.82
N VAL A 46 -26.03 -12.04 33.91
CA VAL A 46 -26.50 -12.60 32.64
C VAL A 46 -26.89 -14.05 32.88
N ASP A 47 -28.05 -14.46 32.35
CA ASP A 47 -28.50 -15.84 32.46
C ASP A 47 -27.52 -16.81 31.78
N ALA A 48 -27.05 -17.80 32.54
CA ALA A 48 -26.03 -18.74 32.08
C ALA A 48 -26.52 -19.58 30.89
N GLU A 49 -27.79 -19.97 30.88
CA GLU A 49 -28.39 -20.76 29.81
C GLU A 49 -28.53 -19.96 28.52
N ALA A 50 -28.99 -18.70 28.60
CA ALA A 50 -29.03 -17.77 27.48
C ALA A 50 -27.62 -17.52 26.92
N LEU A 51 -26.62 -17.39 27.79
CA LEU A 51 -25.22 -17.22 27.38
C LEU A 51 -24.69 -18.47 26.66
N MET A 52 -24.97 -19.67 27.15
CA MET A 52 -24.64 -20.93 26.46
C MET A 52 -25.36 -21.09 25.12
N ASN A 53 -26.65 -20.76 25.06
CA ASN A 53 -27.46 -20.86 23.85
C ASN A 53 -26.99 -19.89 22.75
N SER A 54 -26.68 -18.66 23.14
CA SER A 54 -26.08 -17.67 22.22
C SER A 54 -24.66 -18.05 21.78
N LEU A 55 -23.86 -18.68 22.66
CA LEU A 55 -22.55 -19.23 22.30
C LEU A 55 -22.67 -20.32 21.25
N ALA A 56 -23.57 -21.28 21.45
CA ALA A 56 -23.84 -22.35 20.49
C ALA A 56 -24.21 -21.80 19.10
N LYS A 57 -25.01 -20.73 19.04
CA LYS A 57 -25.36 -20.04 17.79
C LYS A 57 -24.15 -19.35 17.16
N ALA A 58 -23.37 -18.59 17.94
CA ALA A 58 -22.19 -17.89 17.46
C ALA A 58 -21.13 -18.87 16.90
N LEU A 59 -20.94 -20.01 17.56
CA LEU A 59 -20.01 -21.06 17.13
C LEU A 59 -20.31 -21.64 15.74
N SER A 60 -21.55 -21.54 15.26
CA SER A 60 -21.90 -21.91 13.88
C SER A 60 -21.20 -21.03 12.83
N HIS A 61 -20.82 -19.80 13.18
CA HIS A 61 -20.02 -18.90 12.33
C HIS A 61 -18.51 -19.07 12.54
N PHE A 62 -18.10 -19.69 13.65
CA PHE A 62 -16.69 -19.89 14.03
C PHE A 62 -16.39 -21.38 14.29
N PRO A 63 -16.53 -22.25 13.29
CA PRO A 63 -16.37 -23.70 13.45
C PRO A 63 -14.98 -24.13 13.91
N CYS A 64 -13.96 -23.28 13.75
CA CYS A 64 -12.62 -23.52 14.30
C CYS A 64 -12.62 -23.58 15.83
N CYS A 65 -13.48 -22.80 16.51
CA CYS A 65 -13.57 -22.77 17.97
C CYS A 65 -14.08 -24.10 18.57
N THR A 66 -14.95 -24.82 17.84
CA THR A 66 -15.45 -26.14 18.25
C THR A 66 -14.60 -27.31 17.75
N GLY A 67 -13.53 -27.02 16.99
CA GLY A 67 -12.64 -28.01 16.42
C GLY A 67 -11.60 -28.54 17.40
N ARG A 68 -10.68 -29.36 16.88
CA ARG A 68 -9.51 -29.92 17.61
C ARG A 68 -8.27 -29.87 16.74
N PHE A 69 -7.11 -29.65 17.35
CA PHE A 69 -5.85 -29.75 16.62
C PHE A 69 -5.58 -31.20 16.20
N VAL A 70 -5.19 -31.36 14.94
CA VAL A 70 -4.77 -32.63 14.34
C VAL A 70 -3.57 -32.40 13.44
N ARG A 71 -2.67 -33.38 13.33
CA ARG A 71 -1.62 -33.37 12.31
C ARG A 71 -2.11 -34.09 11.06
N ARG A 72 -2.02 -33.45 9.91
CA ARG A 72 -2.43 -34.01 8.60
C ARG A 72 -1.44 -33.60 7.51
N GLN A 73 -1.32 -34.45 6.50
CA GLN A 73 -0.60 -34.11 5.27
C GLN A 73 -1.53 -33.25 4.42
N VAL A 74 -1.17 -31.99 4.21
CA VAL A 74 -1.95 -31.04 3.40
C VAL A 74 -1.13 -30.67 2.17
N PHE A 75 -1.79 -30.55 1.03
CA PHE A 75 -1.17 -29.98 -0.15
C PHE A 75 -1.09 -28.47 0.02
N VAL A 76 0.14 -27.98 0.20
CA VAL A 76 0.43 -26.55 0.15
C VAL A 76 0.89 -26.26 -1.26
N GLU A 77 0.41 -25.17 -1.86
CA GLU A 77 0.86 -24.71 -3.17
C GLU A 77 1.91 -23.61 -2.97
N PRO A 78 3.21 -23.95 -2.89
CA PRO A 78 4.28 -22.97 -2.94
C PRO A 78 4.24 -22.16 -4.25
N ALA A 79 4.93 -21.03 -4.21
CA ALA A 79 5.16 -20.01 -5.24
C ALA A 79 5.13 -20.45 -6.71
N ALA A 80 5.60 -21.68 -6.95
CA ALA A 80 5.82 -22.25 -8.27
C ALA A 80 4.59 -22.97 -8.83
N GLY A 81 3.44 -22.92 -8.17
CA GLY A 81 2.23 -23.67 -8.57
C GLY A 81 2.35 -25.19 -8.40
N VAL A 82 3.43 -25.68 -7.76
CA VAL A 82 3.67 -27.11 -7.53
C VAL A 82 3.08 -27.49 -6.19
N LYS A 83 2.00 -28.27 -6.16
CA LYS A 83 1.41 -28.76 -4.91
C LYS A 83 2.34 -29.73 -4.19
N VAL A 84 2.87 -29.33 -3.03
CA VAL A 84 3.73 -30.17 -2.17
C VAL A 84 2.93 -30.65 -0.97
N LYS A 85 2.94 -31.97 -0.72
CA LYS A 85 2.39 -32.51 0.54
C LYS A 85 3.34 -32.20 1.69
N GLN A 86 2.85 -31.50 2.70
CA GLN A 86 3.61 -31.25 3.93
C GLN A 86 2.77 -31.62 5.15
N PRO A 87 3.40 -32.20 6.20
CA PRO A 87 2.72 -32.38 7.48
C PRO A 87 2.48 -31.00 8.09
N ARG A 88 1.21 -30.68 8.33
CA ARG A 88 0.79 -29.44 8.97
C ARG A 88 -0.08 -29.74 10.19
N LEU A 89 0.02 -28.88 11.20
CA LEU A 89 -1.01 -28.80 12.22
C LEU A 89 -2.24 -28.14 11.57
N CYS A 90 -3.40 -28.74 11.80
CA CYS A 90 -4.66 -28.27 11.28
C CYS A 90 -5.69 -28.25 12.40
N ILE A 91 -6.73 -27.45 12.25
CA ILE A 91 -7.95 -27.53 13.05
C ILE A 91 -8.93 -28.43 12.30
N LEU A 92 -9.26 -29.57 12.90
CA LEU A 92 -10.38 -30.39 12.46
C LEU A 92 -11.67 -29.79 13.03
N CYS A 93 -12.45 -29.13 12.19
CA CYS A 93 -13.75 -28.56 12.54
C CYS A 93 -14.81 -29.68 12.60
N ASN A 94 -14.75 -30.50 13.64
CA ASN A 94 -15.65 -31.65 13.85
C ASN A 94 -16.81 -31.36 14.81
N ASN A 95 -17.03 -30.09 15.18
CA ASN A 95 -18.02 -29.68 16.15
C ASN A 95 -17.93 -30.46 17.49
N ALA A 96 -16.71 -30.76 17.96
CA ALA A 96 -16.49 -31.45 19.23
C ALA A 96 -16.79 -30.58 20.47
N GLY A 97 -17.23 -29.34 20.25
CA GLY A 97 -17.70 -28.41 21.28
C GLY A 97 -16.59 -27.66 22.01
N VAL A 98 -17.02 -26.58 22.65
CA VAL A 98 -16.27 -25.69 23.55
C VAL A 98 -16.57 -26.10 24.99
N SER A 99 -15.57 -26.05 25.87
CA SER A 99 -15.80 -26.28 27.31
C SER A 99 -16.50 -25.07 27.92
N PHE A 100 -17.65 -25.26 28.57
CA PHE A 100 -18.35 -24.23 29.33
C PHE A 100 -18.56 -24.71 30.77
N SER A 101 -17.97 -24.02 31.73
CA SER A 101 -18.19 -24.26 33.15
C SER A 101 -18.97 -23.11 33.77
N HIS A 102 -19.90 -23.45 34.65
CA HIS A 102 -20.66 -22.49 35.43
C HIS A 102 -20.45 -22.82 36.90
N SER A 103 -20.03 -21.82 37.68
CA SER A 103 -19.78 -21.97 39.11
C SER A 103 -20.23 -20.73 39.87
N ARG A 104 -20.64 -20.93 41.11
CA ARG A 104 -21.01 -19.86 42.04
C ARG A 104 -19.93 -19.68 43.11
N TYR A 105 -19.64 -18.44 43.45
CA TYR A 105 -18.72 -18.01 44.48
C TYR A 105 -19.48 -17.19 45.52
N ASP A 106 -19.49 -17.66 46.76
CA ASP A 106 -20.23 -17.05 47.88
C ASP A 106 -19.50 -15.82 48.45
N GLY A 107 -19.01 -14.95 47.58
CA GLY A 107 -18.35 -13.71 47.97
C GLY A 107 -18.40 -12.68 46.85
N LYS A 108 -17.79 -11.52 47.13
CA LYS A 108 -17.66 -10.44 46.15
C LYS A 108 -16.77 -10.85 44.99
N ARG A 109 -17.05 -10.31 43.80
CA ARG A 109 -16.26 -10.52 42.60
C ARG A 109 -14.78 -10.23 42.86
N PRO A 110 -13.86 -11.14 42.51
CA PRO A 110 -12.44 -10.79 42.50
C PRO A 110 -12.21 -9.67 41.48
N SER A 111 -11.28 -8.76 41.82
CA SER A 111 -10.86 -7.71 40.90
C SER A 111 -10.32 -8.32 39.62
N VAL A 112 -10.85 -7.87 38.47
CA VAL A 112 -10.25 -8.16 37.16
C VAL A 112 -9.14 -7.17 36.80
N LEU A 113 -8.93 -6.14 37.63
CA LEU A 113 -7.84 -5.18 37.49
C LEU A 113 -6.55 -5.81 38.02
N GLY A 114 -5.76 -6.37 37.11
CA GLY A 114 -4.48 -6.99 37.43
C GLY A 114 -4.30 -8.39 36.81
N PRO A 115 -3.16 -9.05 37.07
CA PRO A 115 -2.93 -10.42 36.63
C PRO A 115 -3.87 -11.37 37.39
N ILE A 116 -4.81 -11.97 36.66
CA ILE A 116 -5.80 -12.87 37.27
C ILE A 116 -5.22 -14.29 37.33
N THR A 117 -5.14 -14.87 38.54
CA THR A 117 -4.70 -16.25 38.78
C THR A 117 -5.86 -17.14 39.19
N GLY A 118 -5.91 -18.38 38.69
CA GLY A 118 -6.86 -19.40 39.15
C GLY A 118 -8.31 -19.26 38.66
N LEU A 119 -8.66 -18.17 37.97
CA LEU A 119 -10.01 -17.97 37.45
C LEU A 119 -10.29 -18.85 36.21
N PHE A 120 -9.29 -19.08 35.36
CA PHE A 120 -9.45 -19.67 34.04
C PHE A 120 -9.41 -21.20 34.07
N ASP A 121 -10.37 -21.83 33.38
CA ASP A 121 -10.22 -23.20 32.91
C ASP A 121 -9.30 -23.18 31.69
N ARG A 122 -7.98 -23.16 31.92
CA ARG A 122 -6.99 -22.95 30.86
C ARG A 122 -7.16 -23.97 29.73
N ALA A 123 -6.99 -23.51 28.48
CA ALA A 123 -6.99 -24.34 27.27
C ALA A 123 -5.72 -25.22 27.14
N VAL A 124 -5.41 -25.98 28.21
CA VAL A 124 -4.32 -26.95 28.25
C VAL A 124 -4.77 -28.30 27.67
N GLY A 125 -3.81 -29.12 27.24
CA GLY A 125 -4.07 -30.43 26.65
C GLY A 125 -4.64 -30.38 25.23
N THR A 126 -4.49 -29.25 24.54
CA THR A 126 -4.89 -29.02 23.15
C THR A 126 -3.96 -29.70 22.14
N LEU A 127 -2.87 -30.32 22.60
CA LEU A 127 -1.90 -31.02 21.77
C LEU A 127 -2.56 -31.89 20.70
N ALA A 128 -1.99 -31.82 19.50
CA ALA A 128 -2.49 -32.52 18.34
C ALA A 128 -2.51 -34.03 18.58
N LYS A 129 -3.69 -34.64 18.51
CA LYS A 129 -3.83 -36.10 18.55
C LYS A 129 -4.27 -36.61 17.19
N ALA A 130 -3.78 -37.80 16.79
CA ALA A 130 -4.07 -38.37 15.48
C ALA A 130 -5.57 -38.60 15.24
N ASP A 131 -6.29 -38.92 16.31
CA ASP A 131 -7.72 -39.22 16.35
C ASP A 131 -8.62 -37.98 16.45
N GLY A 132 -8.06 -36.79 16.60
CA GLY A 132 -8.83 -35.56 16.82
C GLY A 132 -9.51 -35.50 18.19
N LYS A 133 -9.08 -36.29 19.18
CA LYS A 133 -9.58 -36.24 20.58
C LYS A 133 -8.71 -35.35 21.48
N GLY A 134 -8.16 -34.28 20.92
CA GLY A 134 -7.48 -33.24 21.69
C GLY A 134 -8.45 -32.52 22.65
N GLY A 135 -7.90 -31.72 23.55
CA GLY A 135 -8.70 -30.82 24.41
C GLY A 135 -9.39 -29.70 23.61
N PRO A 136 -10.45 -29.08 24.15
CA PRO A 136 -11.10 -27.92 23.53
C PRO A 136 -10.13 -26.75 23.29
N LEU A 137 -10.21 -26.13 22.12
CA LEU A 137 -9.37 -24.98 21.73
C LEU A 137 -9.83 -23.66 22.35
N LEU A 138 -11.10 -23.60 22.75
CA LEU A 138 -11.71 -22.53 23.53
C LEU A 138 -12.33 -23.15 24.78
N ARG A 139 -12.14 -22.47 25.91
CA ARG A 139 -12.79 -22.78 27.18
C ARG A 139 -13.37 -21.50 27.78
N VAL A 140 -14.56 -21.63 28.33
CA VAL A 140 -15.35 -20.53 28.87
C VAL A 140 -15.77 -20.92 30.27
N LYS A 141 -15.63 -19.98 31.21
CA LYS A 141 -16.09 -20.14 32.58
C LYS A 141 -16.88 -18.92 33.01
N LEU A 142 -18.11 -19.15 33.46
CA LEU A 142 -18.94 -18.15 34.09
C LEU A 142 -18.87 -18.33 35.62
N LEU A 143 -18.49 -17.27 36.32
CA LEU A 143 -18.43 -17.22 37.77
C LEU A 143 -19.48 -16.24 38.28
N GLU A 144 -20.52 -16.76 38.93
CA GLU A 144 -21.50 -15.95 39.67
C GLU A 144 -20.95 -15.58 41.04
N CYS A 145 -21.06 -14.32 41.40
CA CYS A 145 -20.63 -13.76 42.68
C CYS A 145 -21.82 -13.01 43.32
N GLU A 146 -21.70 -12.60 44.58
CA GLU A 146 -22.78 -11.88 45.28
C GLU A 146 -23.13 -10.54 44.64
N ASP A 147 -22.15 -9.85 44.06
CA ASP A 147 -22.25 -8.49 43.51
C ASP A 147 -22.05 -8.42 41.98
N GLY A 148 -22.24 -9.55 41.28
CA GLY A 148 -22.24 -9.60 39.81
C GLY A 148 -21.71 -10.92 39.24
N GLN A 149 -21.17 -10.88 38.02
CA GLN A 149 -20.59 -12.04 37.33
C GLN A 149 -19.21 -11.75 36.71
N ILE A 150 -18.45 -12.82 36.47
CA ILE A 150 -17.21 -12.79 35.69
C ILE A 150 -17.24 -13.89 34.62
N LEU A 151 -16.95 -13.53 33.36
CA LEU A 151 -16.76 -14.47 32.26
C LEU A 151 -15.27 -14.54 31.93
N ALA A 152 -14.67 -15.69 32.18
CA ALA A 152 -13.29 -15.99 31.87
C ALA A 152 -13.22 -16.86 30.61
N LEU A 153 -12.42 -16.45 29.64
CA LEU A 153 -12.17 -17.20 28.42
C LEU A 153 -10.68 -17.57 28.34
N SER A 154 -10.42 -18.77 27.87
CA SER A 154 -9.07 -19.25 27.54
C SER A 154 -9.07 -19.79 26.12
N PHE A 155 -8.31 -19.14 25.23
CA PHE A 155 -8.11 -19.52 23.85
C PHE A 155 -6.74 -20.20 23.70
N SER A 156 -6.63 -21.24 22.87
CA SER A 156 -5.34 -21.59 22.29
C SER A 156 -4.92 -20.49 21.32
N GLN A 157 -3.69 -19.97 21.42
CA GLN A 157 -3.23 -18.89 20.55
C GLN A 157 -3.13 -19.33 19.09
N GLY A 158 -2.89 -20.61 18.79
CA GLY A 158 -2.96 -21.12 17.41
C GLY A 158 -4.36 -21.04 16.77
N LEU A 159 -5.41 -20.71 17.54
CA LEU A 159 -6.77 -20.54 17.03
C LEU A 159 -6.93 -19.21 16.27
N ALA A 160 -6.51 -18.09 16.88
CA ALA A 160 -6.60 -16.75 16.32
C ALA A 160 -5.70 -15.77 17.09
N ASP A 161 -5.35 -14.65 16.46
CA ASP A 161 -4.72 -13.53 17.16
C ASP A 161 -5.77 -12.70 17.93
N VAL A 162 -5.33 -11.63 18.61
CA VAL A 162 -6.19 -10.77 19.43
C VAL A 162 -7.35 -10.18 18.63
N GLU A 163 -7.11 -9.80 17.39
CA GLU A 163 -8.13 -9.20 16.51
C GLU A 163 -9.18 -10.22 16.10
N GLY A 164 -8.76 -11.42 15.70
CA GLY A 164 -9.66 -12.54 15.43
C GLY A 164 -10.52 -12.91 16.65
N ILE A 165 -9.94 -12.89 17.85
CA ILE A 165 -10.67 -13.11 19.10
C ILE A 165 -11.69 -12.00 19.36
N GLY A 166 -11.32 -10.75 19.09
CA GLY A 166 -12.23 -9.60 19.12
C GLY A 166 -13.46 -9.81 18.23
N PHE A 167 -13.26 -10.23 16.98
CA PHE A 167 -14.36 -10.51 16.05
C PHE A 167 -15.28 -11.63 16.56
N PHE A 168 -14.72 -12.70 17.13
CA PHE A 168 -15.52 -13.76 17.74
C PHE A 168 -16.35 -13.25 18.91
N LEU A 169 -15.75 -12.47 19.82
CA LEU A 169 -16.45 -11.92 20.98
C LEU A 169 -17.59 -10.97 20.56
N GLN A 170 -17.34 -10.08 19.61
CA GLN A 170 -18.36 -9.17 19.09
C GLN A 170 -19.51 -9.95 18.45
N ALA A 171 -19.22 -10.93 17.60
CA ALA A 171 -20.22 -11.80 16.99
C ALA A 171 -21.04 -12.56 18.04
N TRP A 172 -20.41 -13.06 19.11
CA TRP A 172 -21.12 -13.71 20.19
C TRP A 172 -22.05 -12.74 20.94
N CYS A 173 -21.59 -11.52 21.23
CA CYS A 173 -22.43 -10.49 21.84
C CYS A 173 -23.62 -10.10 20.96
N HIS A 174 -23.41 -9.90 19.65
CA HIS A 174 -24.49 -9.65 18.69
C HIS A 174 -25.53 -10.78 18.72
N THR A 175 -25.06 -12.02 18.62
CA THR A 175 -25.92 -13.21 18.67
C THR A 175 -26.73 -13.29 19.98
N HIS A 176 -26.12 -12.93 21.11
CA HIS A 176 -26.78 -12.92 22.41
C HIS A 176 -27.92 -11.89 22.47
N ARG A 177 -27.72 -10.73 21.84
CA ARG A 177 -28.75 -9.68 21.72
C ARG A 177 -29.78 -9.96 20.61
N GLY A 178 -29.68 -11.09 19.91
CA GLY A 178 -30.54 -11.43 18.78
C GLY A 178 -30.22 -10.67 17.50
N GLU A 179 -29.06 -10.03 17.42
CA GLU A 179 -28.54 -9.32 16.25
C GLU A 179 -27.76 -10.28 15.34
N GLU A 180 -27.57 -9.91 14.07
CA GLU A 180 -26.75 -10.71 13.16
C GLU A 180 -25.26 -10.60 13.52
N PRO A 181 -24.54 -11.73 13.74
CA PRO A 181 -23.13 -11.74 14.13
C PRO A 181 -22.16 -11.22 13.05
N GLY A 182 -22.63 -11.10 11.81
CA GLY A 182 -21.80 -10.85 10.64
C GLY A 182 -20.97 -12.07 10.21
N PRO A 183 -20.53 -12.16 8.94
CA PRO A 183 -19.79 -13.32 8.44
C PRO A 183 -18.35 -13.32 8.95
N ALA A 184 -17.87 -14.46 9.44
CA ALA A 184 -16.45 -14.75 9.64
C ALA A 184 -15.87 -15.32 8.33
N SER A 185 -14.67 -14.88 7.96
CA SER A 185 -13.95 -15.47 6.81
C SER A 185 -13.00 -16.56 7.31
N LEU A 186 -13.16 -17.79 6.81
CA LEU A 186 -12.29 -18.94 7.12
C LEU A 186 -11.34 -19.29 5.97
N ASP A 187 -11.70 -18.94 4.74
CA ASP A 187 -11.05 -19.45 3.52
C ASP A 187 -9.66 -18.83 3.24
N ALA A 188 -9.24 -17.83 4.03
CA ALA A 188 -8.06 -17.02 3.71
C ALA A 188 -6.76 -17.41 4.44
N ARG A 189 -6.76 -18.35 5.41
CA ARG A 189 -5.53 -18.67 6.19
C ARG A 189 -4.37 -19.19 5.32
N VAL A 190 -4.65 -20.04 4.34
CA VAL A 190 -3.62 -20.59 3.41
C VAL A 190 -3.20 -19.57 2.36
N VAL A 191 -4.11 -18.67 1.98
CA VAL A 191 -3.87 -17.65 0.95
C VAL A 191 -2.72 -16.73 1.36
N LEU A 192 -2.61 -16.41 2.66
CA LEU A 192 -1.51 -15.62 3.21
C LEU A 192 -0.14 -16.30 3.04
N GLU A 193 -0.04 -17.61 3.22
CA GLU A 193 1.22 -18.33 2.95
C GLU A 193 1.57 -18.33 1.46
N GLY A 194 0.57 -18.39 0.58
CA GLY A 194 0.75 -18.22 -0.86
C GLY A 194 1.35 -16.86 -1.19
N ALA A 195 0.90 -15.79 -0.53
CA ALA A 195 1.43 -14.44 -0.72
C ALA A 195 2.92 -14.31 -0.36
N VAL A 196 3.38 -14.98 0.72
CA VAL A 196 4.81 -15.04 1.09
C VAL A 196 5.65 -15.70 0.00
N ASN A 197 5.07 -16.68 -0.68
CA ASN A 197 5.79 -17.53 -1.60
C ASN A 197 5.83 -16.94 -3.02
N ASN A 198 4.75 -16.28 -3.49
CA ASN A 198 4.57 -15.85 -4.89
C ASN A 198 5.51 -14.75 -5.43
N GLY A 199 6.56 -14.34 -4.70
CA GLY A 199 7.57 -13.43 -5.23
C GLY A 199 8.67 -13.06 -4.22
N PHE A 200 9.79 -12.54 -4.72
CA PHE A 200 10.73 -11.81 -3.88
C PHE A 200 10.11 -10.44 -3.58
N PRO A 201 9.84 -10.12 -2.30
CA PRO A 201 9.31 -8.82 -1.93
C PRO A 201 10.31 -7.76 -2.38
N LYS A 202 9.80 -6.66 -2.92
CA LYS A 202 10.67 -5.54 -3.29
C LYS A 202 11.30 -5.02 -2.02
N LEU A 203 12.60 -5.21 -1.89
CA LEU A 203 13.32 -4.74 -0.71
C LEU A 203 13.33 -3.20 -0.72
N ASP A 204 12.50 -2.59 0.12
CA ASP A 204 12.65 -1.19 0.44
C ASP A 204 13.77 -1.03 1.47
N SER A 205 14.67 -0.08 1.22
CA SER A 205 15.67 0.35 2.19
C SER A 205 15.08 0.63 3.59
N ALA A 206 13.84 1.11 3.66
CA ALA A 206 13.13 1.37 4.91
C ALA A 206 12.94 0.11 5.77
N PHE A 207 12.81 -1.07 5.17
CA PHE A 207 12.53 -2.33 5.88
C PHE A 207 13.68 -2.75 6.78
N THR A 208 14.91 -2.44 6.38
CA THR A 208 16.11 -2.75 7.18
C THR A 208 16.13 -1.99 8.51
N TYR A 209 15.55 -0.80 8.57
CA TYR A 209 15.40 -0.04 9.81
C TYR A 209 14.26 -0.57 10.71
N LEU A 210 13.41 -1.46 10.18
CA LEU A 210 12.26 -2.03 10.86
C LEU A 210 12.48 -3.49 11.29
N HIS A 211 13.74 -3.94 11.23
CA HIS A 211 14.15 -5.30 11.58
C HIS A 211 15.59 -5.32 12.07
N ARG A 212 15.80 -5.81 13.29
CA ARG A 212 17.12 -5.84 13.94
C ARG A 212 17.75 -7.22 13.90
N ARG A 213 18.41 -7.55 12.80
CA ARG A 213 19.07 -8.85 12.63
C ARG A 213 20.37 -9.00 13.44
N GLU A 214 21.17 -7.94 13.55
CA GLU A 214 22.50 -7.99 14.21
C GLU A 214 22.44 -8.07 15.74
N LEU A 215 21.36 -7.56 16.36
CA LEU A 215 21.16 -7.65 17.81
C LEU A 215 20.75 -9.07 18.23
N ALA A 216 20.07 -9.83 17.37
CA ALA A 216 19.68 -11.22 17.63
C ALA A 216 20.88 -12.11 18.01
N THR A 217 22.02 -11.91 17.36
CA THR A 217 23.25 -12.65 17.65
C THR A 217 23.89 -12.24 18.97
N ARG A 218 23.81 -10.96 19.35
CA ARG A 218 24.31 -10.44 20.65
C ARG A 218 23.43 -10.89 21.83
N ALA A 219 22.13 -11.05 21.62
CA ALA A 219 21.25 -11.57 22.65
C ALA A 219 21.45 -13.07 22.92
N ALA A 220 22.09 -13.84 22.03
CA ALA A 220 22.43 -15.22 22.37
C ALA A 220 23.35 -15.31 23.61
N THR A 221 24.22 -14.31 23.82
CA THR A 221 25.17 -14.25 24.95
C THR A 221 24.53 -13.68 26.22
N ALA A 222 23.65 -12.69 26.10
CA ALA A 222 22.99 -12.05 27.25
C ALA A 222 21.82 -12.90 27.83
N LYS A 223 21.39 -13.92 27.08
CA LYS A 223 20.38 -14.93 27.44
C LYS A 223 20.68 -15.75 28.68
N ALA A 224 21.95 -16.03 28.95
CA ALA A 224 22.35 -16.76 30.16
C ALA A 224 22.13 -15.93 31.43
N ALA A 225 22.25 -14.60 31.35
CA ALA A 225 22.07 -13.70 32.49
C ALA A 225 20.58 -13.39 32.77
N ALA A 226 19.74 -13.26 31.74
CA ALA A 226 18.30 -12.97 31.91
C ALA A 226 17.50 -14.13 32.50
N ALA A 227 17.86 -15.38 32.18
CA ALA A 227 17.21 -16.55 32.79
C ALA A 227 17.36 -16.57 34.33
N ALA A 228 18.48 -16.04 34.86
CA ALA A 228 18.69 -15.89 36.30
C ALA A 228 17.89 -14.72 36.92
N ALA A 229 17.45 -13.74 36.11
CA ALA A 229 16.65 -12.59 36.55
C ALA A 229 15.13 -12.83 36.46
N ALA A 230 14.69 -13.82 35.68
CA ALA A 230 13.27 -14.11 35.44
C ALA A 230 12.47 -14.47 36.71
N GLU A 231 13.14 -14.95 37.77
CA GLU A 231 12.52 -15.20 39.08
C GLU A 231 11.98 -13.92 39.77
N ARG A 232 12.22 -12.72 39.24
CA ARG A 232 11.81 -11.44 39.82
C ARG A 232 10.82 -10.62 38.99
N LEU A 233 10.19 -11.20 37.97
CA LEU A 233 9.28 -10.45 37.10
C LEU A 233 7.94 -10.17 37.79
N GLY A 234 7.69 -8.89 38.09
CA GLY A 234 6.40 -8.38 38.53
C GLY A 234 5.55 -7.89 37.35
N VAL A 235 4.24 -8.08 37.43
CA VAL A 235 3.29 -7.50 36.47
C VAL A 235 2.69 -6.25 37.12
N THR A 236 2.83 -5.11 36.45
CA THR A 236 2.24 -3.84 36.88
C THR A 236 1.19 -3.40 35.87
N THR A 237 0.00 -3.07 36.35
CA THR A 237 -1.09 -2.55 35.53
C THR A 237 -1.15 -1.03 35.66
N PHE A 238 -1.09 -0.34 34.54
CA PHE A 238 -1.34 1.10 34.46
C PHE A 238 -2.76 1.31 33.94
N LEU A 239 -3.54 2.11 34.65
CA LEU A 239 -4.90 2.48 34.27
C LEU A 239 -4.87 3.90 33.74
N LEU A 240 -5.33 4.06 32.50
CA LEU A 240 -5.60 5.35 31.89
C LEU A 240 -7.10 5.43 31.67
N ASP A 241 -7.70 6.54 32.10
CA ASP A 241 -9.09 6.80 31.81
C ASP A 241 -9.27 7.03 30.30
N TRP A 242 -10.41 6.63 29.75
CA TRP A 242 -10.65 6.74 28.32
C TRP A 242 -10.73 8.19 27.84
N ASP A 243 -11.40 9.06 28.59
CA ASP A 243 -11.53 10.47 28.22
C ASP A 243 -10.19 11.19 28.39
N GLU A 244 -9.39 10.79 29.39
CA GLU A 244 -8.00 11.23 29.53
C GLU A 244 -7.15 10.79 28.32
N LEU A 245 -7.23 9.51 27.92
CA LEU A 245 -6.46 9.00 26.78
C LEU A 245 -6.87 9.68 25.47
N ARG A 246 -8.16 9.95 25.27
CA ARG A 246 -8.66 10.71 24.12
C ARG A 246 -8.12 12.15 24.12
N THR A 247 -8.16 12.81 25.28
CA THR A 247 -7.63 14.18 25.43
C THR A 247 -6.13 14.22 25.14
N LEU A 248 -5.37 13.22 25.62
CA LEU A 248 -3.95 13.08 25.34
C LEU A 248 -3.68 12.80 23.85
N ALA A 249 -4.51 12.00 23.18
CA ALA A 249 -4.40 11.76 21.75
C ALA A 249 -4.59 13.03 20.93
N ASP A 250 -5.57 13.86 21.29
CA ASP A 250 -5.82 15.14 20.65
C ASP A 250 -4.68 16.15 20.91
N ASP A 251 -4.19 16.21 22.15
CA ASP A 251 -3.05 17.06 22.52
C ASP A 251 -1.75 16.65 21.80
N PHE A 252 -1.42 15.35 21.79
CA PHE A 252 -0.24 14.85 21.09
C PHE A 252 -0.36 15.09 19.59
N SER A 253 -1.52 14.84 18.99
CA SER A 253 -1.76 15.11 17.57
C SER A 253 -1.57 16.59 17.25
N ARG A 254 -2.10 17.50 18.08
CA ARG A 254 -1.93 18.94 17.93
C ARG A 254 -0.47 19.37 18.03
N LYS A 255 0.26 18.86 19.04
CA LYS A 255 1.71 19.10 19.21
C LYS A 255 2.51 18.61 18.01
N LEU A 256 2.15 17.44 17.45
CA LEU A 256 2.83 16.88 16.28
C LEU A 256 2.56 17.66 15.00
N ARG A 257 1.32 18.12 14.77
CA ARG A 257 0.99 19.02 13.65
C ARG A 257 1.76 20.34 13.76
N GLY A 258 1.81 20.93 14.96
CA GLY A 258 2.61 22.13 15.23
C GLY A 258 4.10 21.95 14.92
N ARG A 259 4.63 20.73 15.10
CA ARG A 259 6.02 20.35 14.75
C ARG A 259 6.16 19.82 13.31
N ARG A 260 5.09 19.77 12.52
CA ARG A 260 5.03 19.19 11.16
C ARG A 260 5.53 17.74 11.07
N LEU A 261 5.28 16.95 12.11
CA LEU A 261 5.70 15.54 12.18
C LEU A 261 4.63 14.57 11.64
N ILE A 262 3.37 15.00 11.60
CA ILE A 262 2.23 14.32 10.99
C ILE A 262 1.45 15.31 10.11
N TYR A 263 0.61 14.83 9.20
CA TYR A 263 -0.24 15.70 8.37
C TYR A 263 -1.41 16.30 9.18
N ASP A 264 -1.96 17.43 8.73
CA ASP A 264 -3.07 18.11 9.42
C ASP A 264 -4.34 17.27 9.53
N SER A 265 -4.55 16.36 8.57
CA SER A 265 -5.66 15.41 8.56
C SER A 265 -5.45 14.19 9.44
N GLU A 266 -4.25 13.99 9.99
CA GLU A 266 -3.93 12.79 10.78
C GLU A 266 -4.19 13.02 12.27
N THR A 267 -4.70 11.98 12.92
CA THR A 267 -4.81 11.85 14.37
C THR A 267 -4.03 10.62 14.81
N LEU A 268 -3.35 10.72 15.94
CA LEU A 268 -2.74 9.57 16.58
C LEU A 268 -3.83 8.64 17.12
N SER A 269 -3.55 7.35 17.08
CA SER A 269 -4.39 6.36 17.71
C SER A 269 -4.16 6.30 19.23
N HIS A 270 -5.15 5.78 19.96
CA HIS A 270 -5.05 5.63 21.41
C HIS A 270 -3.90 4.70 21.81
N ALA A 271 -3.62 3.65 21.02
CA ALA A 271 -2.48 2.77 21.28
C ALA A 271 -1.14 3.48 21.06
N GLU A 272 -1.01 4.30 20.01
CA GLU A 272 0.21 5.05 19.73
C GLU A 272 0.56 6.01 20.87
N VAL A 273 -0.44 6.69 21.42
CA VAL A 273 -0.29 7.61 22.55
C VAL A 273 0.10 6.84 23.81
N ALA A 274 -0.58 5.73 24.08
CA ALA A 274 -0.28 4.95 25.27
C ALA A 274 1.12 4.31 25.21
N PHE A 275 1.57 3.84 24.04
CA PHE A 275 2.95 3.37 23.85
C PHE A 275 3.96 4.49 24.09
N ALA A 276 3.68 5.71 23.65
CA ALA A 276 4.52 6.87 23.90
C ALA A 276 4.60 7.25 25.39
N LEU A 277 3.50 7.14 26.14
CA LEU A 277 3.50 7.36 27.60
C LEU A 277 4.35 6.32 28.34
N VAL A 278 4.39 5.07 27.86
CA VAL A 278 5.29 4.05 28.40
C VAL A 278 6.75 4.45 28.20
N VAL A 279 7.09 4.99 27.03
CA VAL A 279 8.44 5.51 26.77
C VAL A 279 8.77 6.68 27.70
N GLU A 280 7.81 7.57 27.94
CA GLU A 280 7.96 8.65 28.93
C GLU A 280 8.29 8.13 30.32
N ALA A 281 7.51 7.13 30.79
CA ALA A 281 7.66 6.55 32.10
C ALA A 281 9.03 5.88 32.29
N LEU A 282 9.62 5.36 31.21
CA LEU A 282 10.97 4.79 31.23
C LEU A 282 12.07 5.85 31.22
N GLY A 283 11.77 7.09 30.79
CA GLY A 283 12.69 8.23 30.84
C GLY A 283 13.95 8.09 29.97
N LYS A 284 13.98 7.12 29.04
CA LYS A 284 15.12 6.84 28.17
C LYS A 284 14.66 6.44 26.78
N ALA A 285 15.54 6.59 25.80
CA ALA A 285 15.31 6.02 24.48
C ALA A 285 15.34 4.50 24.59
N VAL A 286 14.38 3.85 23.93
CA VAL A 286 14.16 2.40 24.02
C VAL A 286 13.87 1.85 22.65
N SER A 287 14.20 0.58 22.46
CA SER A 287 13.77 -0.12 21.26
C SER A 287 12.51 -0.91 21.54
N ALA A 288 11.56 -0.89 20.60
CA ALA A 288 10.29 -1.58 20.74
C ALA A 288 9.97 -2.44 19.52
N SER A 289 9.46 -3.65 19.79
CA SER A 289 8.87 -4.53 18.80
C SER A 289 7.35 -4.39 18.91
N VAL A 290 6.70 -3.99 17.84
CA VAL A 290 5.26 -3.72 17.82
C VAL A 290 4.55 -4.73 16.94
N TRP A 291 3.51 -5.36 17.49
CA TRP A 291 2.61 -6.21 16.72
C TRP A 291 1.71 -5.36 15.83
N LEU A 292 1.68 -5.68 14.54
CA LEU A 292 0.90 -4.99 13.52
C LEU A 292 -0.14 -5.94 12.94
N ASP A 293 -1.37 -5.46 12.77
CA ASP A 293 -2.42 -6.17 12.03
C ASP A 293 -2.35 -5.82 10.54
N TYR A 294 -2.41 -6.86 9.70
CA TYR A 294 -2.31 -6.79 8.24
C TYR A 294 -3.60 -7.16 7.53
N ARG A 295 -4.72 -7.38 8.25
CA ARG A 295 -6.00 -7.75 7.63
C ARG A 295 -6.42 -6.76 6.58
N VAL A 296 -6.43 -5.47 6.92
CA VAL A 296 -6.80 -4.40 5.98
C VAL A 296 -5.88 -4.39 4.76
N THR A 297 -4.57 -4.55 4.97
CA THR A 297 -3.54 -4.56 3.93
C THR A 297 -3.74 -5.69 2.92
N PHE A 298 -4.19 -6.86 3.39
CA PHE A 298 -4.49 -8.01 2.54
C PHE A 298 -5.96 -8.14 2.13
N GLY A 299 -6.84 -7.22 2.57
CA GLY A 299 -8.28 -7.26 2.30
C GLY A 299 -9.03 -8.38 3.03
N PHE A 300 -8.52 -8.80 4.19
CA PHE A 300 -9.05 -9.86 5.05
C PHE A 300 -9.66 -9.32 6.34
N ASP A 301 -10.46 -8.26 6.23
CA ASP A 301 -11.01 -7.45 7.34
C ASP A 301 -11.65 -8.28 8.47
N ARG A 302 -12.18 -9.48 8.18
CA ARG A 302 -12.84 -10.37 9.17
C ARG A 302 -12.26 -11.79 9.20
N LEU A 303 -10.99 -11.95 8.84
CA LEU A 303 -10.34 -13.26 8.91
C LEU A 303 -10.14 -13.66 10.37
N PHE A 304 -10.74 -14.80 10.73
CA PHE A 304 -10.51 -15.45 12.01
C PHE A 304 -9.28 -16.36 11.89
N GLY A 305 -8.13 -15.90 12.39
CA GLY A 305 -6.81 -16.55 12.27
C GLY A 305 -5.70 -15.59 12.68
N HIS A 306 -4.43 -15.88 12.35
CA HIS A 306 -3.34 -14.92 12.51
C HIS A 306 -3.10 -14.15 11.22
N VAL A 307 -3.18 -12.83 11.31
CA VAL A 307 -2.79 -11.92 10.20
C VAL A 307 -1.95 -10.79 10.78
N ARG A 308 -1.02 -11.16 11.66
CA ARG A 308 -0.14 -10.22 12.34
C ARG A 308 1.28 -10.29 11.80
N GLY A 309 2.00 -9.19 11.93
CA GLY A 309 3.45 -9.12 11.73
C GLY A 309 4.08 -8.33 12.87
N ILE A 310 5.41 -8.25 12.86
CA ILE A 310 6.17 -7.51 13.87
C ILE A 310 7.12 -6.53 13.20
N ALA A 311 7.13 -5.30 13.68
CA ALA A 311 8.06 -4.27 13.25
C ALA A 311 8.85 -3.78 14.46
N ASP A 312 10.17 -3.62 14.27
CA ASP A 312 11.07 -3.12 15.30
C ASP A 312 11.30 -1.63 15.07
N VAL A 313 11.22 -0.81 16.11
CA VAL A 313 11.41 0.64 16.03
C VAL A 313 12.25 1.15 17.19
N ASP A 314 13.09 2.15 16.93
CA ASP A 314 13.83 2.88 17.95
C ASP A 314 13.02 4.11 18.37
N LEU A 315 12.63 4.15 19.64
CA LEU A 315 11.78 5.18 20.21
C LEU A 315 12.64 6.17 21.02
N PRO A 316 12.60 7.47 20.69
CA PRO A 316 13.29 8.50 21.46
C PRO A 316 12.66 8.67 22.85
N ALA A 317 13.41 9.22 23.81
CA ALA A 317 12.92 9.47 25.17
C ALA A 317 11.77 10.49 25.24
N ASP A 318 11.70 11.43 24.28
CA ASP A 318 10.59 12.38 24.18
C ASP A 318 9.34 11.68 23.66
N HIS A 319 8.31 11.54 24.51
CA HIS A 319 7.09 10.80 24.19
C HIS A 319 6.36 11.34 22.96
N VAL A 320 6.37 12.66 22.74
CA VAL A 320 5.76 13.27 21.55
C VAL A 320 6.49 12.77 20.30
N GLN A 321 7.82 12.80 20.28
CA GLN A 321 8.60 12.23 19.18
C GLN A 321 8.44 10.71 19.05
N ALA A 322 8.33 9.99 20.17
CA ALA A 322 8.08 8.55 20.15
C ALA A 322 6.76 8.24 19.44
N ALA A 323 5.68 8.96 19.77
CA ALA A 323 4.39 8.83 19.08
C ALA A 323 4.52 9.11 17.57
N ALA A 324 5.30 10.13 17.18
CA ALA A 324 5.56 10.42 15.77
C ALA A 324 6.29 9.29 15.05
N VAL A 325 7.30 8.71 15.69
CA VAL A 325 8.08 7.58 15.15
C VAL A 325 7.19 6.36 15.01
N ILE A 326 6.43 6.01 16.04
CA ILE A 326 5.44 4.92 16.02
C ILE A 326 4.51 5.12 14.82
N ARG A 327 3.83 6.26 14.74
CA ARG A 327 2.91 6.57 13.64
C ARG A 327 3.58 6.42 12.27
N LYS A 328 4.67 7.14 12.02
CA LYS A 328 5.29 7.20 10.69
C LYS A 328 5.93 5.88 10.26
N LYS A 329 6.68 5.24 11.16
CA LYS A 329 7.47 4.04 10.84
C LYS A 329 6.61 2.79 10.81
N LEU A 330 5.69 2.64 11.77
CA LEU A 330 4.81 1.49 11.80
C LEU A 330 3.74 1.56 10.72
N GLN A 331 3.25 2.75 10.34
CA GLN A 331 2.32 2.86 9.22
C GLN A 331 2.95 2.39 7.90
N ILE A 332 4.23 2.70 7.65
CA ILE A 332 4.96 2.16 6.49
C ILE A 332 4.98 0.64 6.51
N ALA A 333 5.27 0.03 7.66
CA ALA A 333 5.26 -1.42 7.80
C ALA A 333 3.85 -2.00 7.64
N LYS A 334 2.84 -1.38 8.25
CA LYS A 334 1.43 -1.83 8.28
C LYS A 334 0.82 -1.81 6.88
N ASP A 335 1.03 -0.74 6.12
CA ASP A 335 0.44 -0.56 4.79
C ASP A 335 1.21 -1.31 3.68
N SER A 336 2.36 -1.91 4.02
CA SER A 336 3.22 -2.57 3.04
C SER A 336 3.06 -4.10 3.09
N PRO A 337 2.37 -4.71 2.11
CA PRO A 337 2.35 -6.18 1.99
C PRO A 337 3.75 -6.73 1.69
N ASP A 338 4.59 -5.96 1.00
CA ASP A 338 5.99 -6.31 0.73
C ASP A 338 6.80 -6.43 2.04
N PHE A 339 6.58 -5.55 3.02
CA PHE A 339 7.25 -5.65 4.33
C PHE A 339 6.85 -6.93 5.06
N TRP A 340 5.54 -7.24 5.11
CA TRP A 340 5.06 -8.47 5.73
C TRP A 340 5.64 -9.70 5.03
N CYS A 341 5.60 -9.78 3.70
CA CYS A 341 6.19 -10.88 2.94
C CYS A 341 7.70 -10.99 3.16
N TRP A 342 8.41 -9.86 3.16
CA TRP A 342 9.85 -9.82 3.40
C TRP A 342 10.22 -10.34 4.77
N LYS A 343 9.51 -9.87 5.80
CA LYS A 343 9.70 -10.31 7.17
C LYS A 343 9.29 -11.79 7.31
N ALA A 344 8.19 -12.21 6.67
CA ALA A 344 7.72 -13.58 6.60
C ALA A 344 8.76 -14.55 6.03
N GLN A 345 9.49 -14.12 4.99
CA GLN A 345 10.57 -14.90 4.38
C GLN A 345 11.79 -15.06 5.29
N GLN A 346 12.06 -14.10 6.19
CA GLN A 346 13.11 -14.28 7.19
C GLN A 346 12.79 -15.43 8.16
N TYR A 347 11.50 -15.80 8.31
CA TYR A 347 11.04 -16.83 9.24
C TYR A 347 11.13 -18.27 8.74
N LYS A 348 11.58 -18.51 7.50
CA LYS A 348 11.74 -19.88 6.97
C LYS A 348 12.62 -20.79 7.84
N THR A 349 13.39 -20.21 8.77
CA THR A 349 14.29 -20.93 9.67
C THR A 349 13.97 -20.77 11.17
N CYS A 350 13.14 -19.79 11.58
CA CYS A 350 12.86 -19.49 12.98
C CYS A 350 11.53 -18.72 13.12
N PRO A 351 10.68 -18.99 14.13
CA PRO A 351 9.44 -18.25 14.39
C PRO A 351 9.65 -16.75 14.59
N VAL A 352 8.55 -16.00 14.56
CA VAL A 352 8.55 -14.53 14.67
C VAL A 352 8.93 -14.10 16.09
N GLU A 353 10.21 -13.90 16.32
CA GLU A 353 10.68 -13.45 17.63
C GLU A 353 10.79 -11.91 17.68
N PRO A 354 10.20 -11.26 18.70
CA PRO A 354 10.51 -9.86 19.00
C PRO A 354 12.00 -9.70 19.27
N SER A 355 12.57 -8.61 18.75
CA SER A 355 14.02 -8.39 18.80
C SER A 355 14.45 -7.14 19.58
N ALA A 356 13.48 -6.38 20.09
CA ALA A 356 13.71 -5.12 20.77
C ALA A 356 13.52 -5.23 22.30
N GLU A 357 13.95 -4.20 23.04
CA GLU A 357 13.88 -4.14 24.51
C GLU A 357 12.44 -4.22 25.05
N ILE A 358 11.47 -3.63 24.35
CA ILE A 358 10.06 -3.62 24.76
C ILE A 358 9.21 -4.31 23.70
N ILE A 359 8.15 -4.98 24.12
CA ILE A 359 7.16 -5.55 23.21
C ILE A 359 5.82 -4.85 23.44
N PHE A 360 5.29 -4.27 22.38
CA PHE A 360 3.99 -3.62 22.38
C PHE A 360 2.95 -4.46 21.64
N SER A 361 1.83 -4.70 22.32
CA SER A 361 0.63 -5.33 21.78
C SER A 361 -0.59 -4.55 22.24
N SER A 362 -1.41 -4.10 21.30
CA SER A 362 -2.63 -3.34 21.59
C SER A 362 -3.86 -4.23 21.49
N TRP A 363 -4.63 -4.30 22.57
CA TRP A 363 -5.97 -4.89 22.58
C TRP A 363 -7.06 -3.85 22.30
N LEU A 364 -6.72 -2.57 22.46
CA LEU A 364 -7.65 -1.45 22.33
C LEU A 364 -8.20 -1.33 20.93
N GLU A 365 -7.29 -1.41 19.96
CA GLU A 365 -7.65 -1.31 18.54
C GLU A 365 -8.05 -2.67 17.99
N ALA A 366 -7.32 -3.72 18.36
CA ALA A 366 -7.50 -5.04 17.78
C ALA A 366 -8.85 -5.68 18.14
N ALA A 367 -9.28 -5.60 19.40
CA ALA A 367 -10.49 -6.29 19.85
C ALA A 367 -11.68 -5.36 20.10
N ASP A 368 -11.44 -4.04 20.24
CA ASP A 368 -12.42 -3.03 20.65
C ASP A 368 -13.33 -3.56 21.78
N LEU A 369 -12.72 -3.92 22.90
CA LEU A 369 -13.37 -4.63 24.02
C LEU A 369 -14.59 -3.90 24.59
N ARG A 370 -14.74 -2.61 24.30
CA ARG A 370 -15.92 -1.79 24.63
C ARG A 370 -17.20 -2.29 23.96
N LYS A 371 -17.09 -2.97 22.82
CA LYS A 371 -18.23 -3.57 22.10
C LYS A 371 -18.68 -4.91 22.68
N VAL A 372 -17.90 -5.48 23.60
CA VAL A 372 -18.23 -6.75 24.26
C VAL A 372 -19.30 -6.50 25.32
N ASN A 373 -20.55 -6.74 24.94
CA ASN A 373 -21.72 -6.48 25.78
C ASN A 373 -22.78 -7.58 25.60
N PHE A 374 -22.99 -8.39 26.64
CA PHE A 374 -24.01 -9.46 26.68
C PHE A 374 -25.34 -8.97 27.30
N GLY A 375 -25.72 -7.71 27.08
CA GLY A 375 -26.92 -7.11 27.69
C GLY A 375 -26.66 -6.41 29.03
N GLY A 376 -25.40 -6.21 29.40
CA GLY A 376 -24.98 -5.48 30.60
C GLY A 376 -23.66 -4.75 30.36
N LYS A 377 -23.50 -3.59 31.01
CA LYS A 377 -22.27 -2.79 30.92
C LYS A 377 -21.11 -3.55 31.58
N THR A 378 -20.02 -3.75 30.84
CA THR A 378 -18.78 -4.31 31.40
C THR A 378 -18.24 -3.35 32.47
N SER A 379 -18.07 -3.87 33.67
CA SER A 379 -17.47 -3.14 34.80
C SER A 379 -15.94 -3.18 34.78
N GLY A 380 -15.36 -4.07 33.97
CA GLY A 380 -13.92 -4.18 33.78
C GLY A 380 -13.56 -5.38 32.91
N SER A 381 -12.31 -5.41 32.44
CA SER A 381 -11.72 -6.61 31.85
C SER A 381 -10.24 -6.72 32.17
N GLY A 382 -9.70 -7.94 32.12
CA GLY A 382 -8.34 -8.23 32.54
C GLY A 382 -7.75 -9.43 31.83
N LEU A 383 -6.42 -9.49 31.79
CA LEU A 383 -5.67 -10.59 31.19
C LEU A 383 -5.24 -11.58 32.27
N GLY A 384 -5.36 -12.86 31.94
CA GLY A 384 -4.95 -13.93 32.84
C GLY A 384 -3.44 -14.00 33.02
N SER A 385 -3.03 -14.41 34.21
CA SER A 385 -1.65 -14.77 34.53
C SER A 385 -1.04 -15.76 33.53
N GLY A 386 -1.82 -16.59 32.84
CA GLY A 386 -1.32 -17.52 31.83
C GLY A 386 -0.65 -16.82 30.64
N PHE A 387 -1.18 -15.67 30.23
CA PHE A 387 -0.57 -14.83 29.20
C PHE A 387 0.82 -14.36 29.64
N TRP A 388 0.92 -13.83 30.87
CA TRP A 388 2.17 -13.35 31.46
C TRP A 388 3.14 -14.50 31.80
N GLN A 389 2.60 -15.63 32.27
CA GLN A 389 3.34 -16.83 32.60
C GLN A 389 3.95 -17.42 31.36
N TRP A 390 3.27 -17.49 30.23
CA TRP A 390 3.88 -17.99 29.00
C TRP A 390 5.15 -17.22 28.61
N TRP A 391 5.15 -15.90 28.79
CA TRP A 391 6.35 -15.06 28.59
C TRP A 391 7.44 -15.26 29.66
N THR A 392 7.09 -15.71 30.86
CA THR A 392 8.02 -15.80 32.01
C THR A 392 8.46 -17.22 32.37
N SER A 393 7.65 -18.24 32.10
CA SER A 393 7.78 -19.62 32.61
C SER A 393 8.24 -20.63 31.56
N ASN A 394 8.35 -20.23 30.29
CA ASN A 394 8.81 -21.11 29.23
C ASN A 394 10.23 -20.71 28.79
N PRO A 395 11.29 -21.14 29.51
CA PRO A 395 12.67 -20.80 29.20
C PRO A 395 13.14 -21.34 27.83
N GLU A 396 12.36 -22.24 27.22
CA GLU A 396 12.57 -22.85 25.91
C GLU A 396 11.59 -22.37 24.83
N ALA A 397 10.67 -21.44 25.13
CA ALA A 397 9.77 -20.89 24.12
C ALA A 397 10.55 -20.30 22.93
N PRO A 398 10.05 -20.45 21.69
CA PRO A 398 10.68 -19.88 20.50
C PRO A 398 10.49 -18.36 20.53
N GLY A 399 11.51 -17.68 21.04
CA GLY A 399 11.55 -16.28 21.45
C GLY A 399 12.86 -15.99 22.19
N ARG A 400 14.01 -16.40 21.64
CA ARG A 400 15.33 -16.26 22.25
C ARG A 400 16.17 -15.16 21.58
N LEU A 401 15.77 -13.89 21.78
CA LEU A 401 16.72 -12.86 22.24
C LEU A 401 16.67 -12.81 23.77
N GLY A 402 17.56 -13.54 24.44
CA GLY A 402 17.68 -13.41 25.88
C GLY A 402 18.66 -12.28 26.24
N GLY A 403 18.39 -11.54 27.30
CA GLY A 403 19.38 -10.61 27.86
C GLY A 403 18.99 -9.15 27.97
N TRP A 404 17.73 -8.83 27.80
CA TRP A 404 17.17 -7.57 28.29
C TRP A 404 16.02 -7.90 29.23
N PRO A 405 15.82 -7.14 30.32
CA PRO A 405 14.58 -7.19 31.08
C PRO A 405 13.49 -6.67 30.14
N HIS A 406 12.93 -7.54 29.31
CA HIS A 406 11.86 -7.15 28.41
C HIS A 406 10.64 -6.82 29.26
N ALA A 407 10.36 -5.53 29.41
CA ALA A 407 9.06 -5.08 29.89
C ALA A 407 8.06 -5.42 28.78
N VAL A 408 7.29 -6.49 28.96
CA VAL A 408 6.11 -6.73 28.13
C VAL A 408 5.05 -5.77 28.63
N VAL A 409 4.76 -4.74 27.84
CA VAL A 409 3.72 -3.78 28.19
C VAL A 409 2.49 -4.06 27.36
N ALA A 410 1.55 -4.78 27.96
CA ALA A 410 0.20 -4.87 27.42
C ALA A 410 -0.56 -3.63 27.88
N ILE A 411 -0.91 -2.77 26.93
CA ILE A 411 -1.75 -1.61 27.22
C ILE A 411 -3.21 -2.03 27.08
N TYR A 412 -3.92 -1.91 28.18
CA TYR A 412 -5.35 -2.01 28.27
C TYR A 412 -5.89 -0.68 28.79
N CYS A 413 -6.85 -0.08 28.10
CA CYS A 413 -7.58 1.10 28.56
C CYS A 413 -8.95 0.63 29.03
N GLU A 414 -9.36 1.10 30.20
CA GLU A 414 -10.69 0.85 30.72
C GLU A 414 -11.60 2.04 30.39
N CYS A 415 -12.83 1.76 29.95
CA CYS A 415 -13.88 2.76 29.84
C CYS A 415 -14.68 2.74 31.16
N THR A 416 -14.27 3.51 32.17
CA THR A 416 -15.15 3.77 33.31
C THR A 416 -16.06 4.96 32.96
N VAL A 417 -17.25 4.69 32.41
CA VAL A 417 -18.26 5.76 32.31
C VAL A 417 -18.75 6.04 33.72
N THR A 418 -18.21 7.10 34.33
CA THR A 418 -18.69 7.64 35.61
C THR A 418 -20.10 8.18 35.41
N LEU A 419 -21.08 7.54 36.05
CA LEU A 419 -22.36 8.18 36.34
C LEU A 419 -22.08 9.32 37.32
N ARG A 420 -21.92 10.54 36.80
CA ARG A 420 -22.02 11.75 37.62
C ARG A 420 -23.50 11.96 37.91
N ASP A 421 -23.93 11.65 39.13
CA ASP A 421 -24.76 12.59 39.88
C ASP A 421 -24.89 12.25 41.37
N ILE A 422 -25.15 13.30 42.16
CA ILE A 422 -25.49 13.34 43.59
C ILE A 422 -24.30 13.41 44.56
N GLY A 423 -24.29 14.51 45.31
CA GLY A 423 -23.21 14.94 46.18
C GLY A 423 -22.96 14.09 47.42
N GLY A 424 -21.77 14.26 47.97
CA GLY A 424 -21.38 13.73 49.26
C GLY A 424 -19.92 14.04 49.55
N ARG A 425 -19.67 15.05 50.40
CA ARG A 425 -18.35 15.27 51.01
C ARG A 425 -18.04 14.10 51.96
N HIS A 426 -16.86 13.48 51.88
CA HIS A 426 -16.19 12.98 53.08
C HIS A 426 -14.66 12.83 52.97
N GLN A 427 -14.00 13.62 53.82
CA GLN A 427 -12.83 13.35 54.67
C GLN A 427 -11.99 12.07 54.45
N ARG A 428 -10.69 12.28 54.20
CA ARG A 428 -9.62 11.29 54.34
C ARG A 428 -9.19 11.12 55.81
N ARG A 429 -9.16 9.88 56.30
CA ARG A 429 -8.32 9.45 57.44
C ARG A 429 -7.22 8.51 56.93
N ARG A 430 -5.98 8.77 57.34
CA ARG A 430 -4.81 7.88 57.14
C ARG A 430 -4.73 6.88 58.30
N ALA A 431 -4.43 5.63 58.00
CA ALA A 431 -3.96 4.63 58.96
C ALA A 431 -2.63 4.04 58.48
N ASN A 432 -1.70 3.85 59.41
CA ASN A 432 -0.31 3.38 59.22
C ASN A 432 -0.24 1.85 59.12
N VAL A 433 0.59 1.33 58.20
CA VAL A 433 1.12 -0.05 58.15
C VAL A 433 2.59 0.02 57.66
N PRO A 434 3.53 -0.82 58.15
CA PRO A 434 4.97 -0.53 58.10
C PRO A 434 5.70 -1.02 56.84
N MET A 435 6.84 -0.39 56.61
CA MET A 435 7.74 -0.41 55.45
C MET A 435 8.39 -1.76 55.13
N LEU A 436 8.39 -2.13 53.84
CA LEU A 436 9.60 -2.58 53.11
C LEU A 436 9.33 -2.46 51.59
N GLY A 437 9.77 -1.34 50.98
CA GLY A 437 9.56 -1.05 49.55
C GLY A 437 9.64 0.43 49.15
N ALA A 438 10.35 1.27 49.92
CA ALA A 438 10.24 2.73 49.83
C ALA A 438 10.81 3.36 48.54
N GLU A 439 11.82 2.74 47.90
CA GLU A 439 12.53 3.39 46.78
C GLU A 439 11.76 3.37 45.44
N LEU A 440 10.95 2.33 45.20
CA LEU A 440 10.15 2.22 43.97
C LEU A 440 8.80 2.95 44.10
N GLU A 441 8.19 2.91 45.30
CA GLU A 441 6.97 3.68 45.56
C GLU A 441 7.23 5.20 45.61
N GLU A 442 8.41 5.65 46.04
CA GLU A 442 8.77 7.07 46.02
C GLU A 442 8.97 7.59 44.59
N GLN A 443 9.55 6.77 43.70
CA GLN A 443 9.65 7.10 42.27
C GLN A 443 8.28 7.12 41.57
N VAL A 444 7.38 6.20 41.90
CA VAL A 444 6.00 6.17 41.37
C VAL A 444 5.14 7.29 41.96
N ALA A 445 5.34 7.66 43.22
CA ALA A 445 4.67 8.79 43.86
C ALA A 445 5.17 10.13 43.29
N GLN A 446 6.46 10.27 43.01
CA GLN A 446 7.03 11.44 42.31
C GLN A 446 6.55 11.54 40.85
N LEU A 447 6.38 10.41 40.15
CA LEU A 447 5.77 10.39 38.80
C LEU A 447 4.31 10.87 38.82
N LYS A 448 3.50 10.43 39.78
CA LYS A 448 2.12 10.93 39.98
C LYS A 448 2.08 12.40 40.37
N LEU A 449 3.02 12.87 41.21
CA LEU A 449 3.08 14.27 41.62
C LEU A 449 3.50 15.19 40.48
N ASN A 450 4.50 14.81 39.68
CA ASN A 450 5.03 15.64 38.60
C ASN A 450 4.08 15.76 37.39
N ALA A 451 3.29 14.72 37.11
CA ALA A 451 2.24 14.76 36.08
C ALA A 451 1.07 15.67 36.51
N VAL A 452 0.68 15.65 37.78
CA VAL A 452 -0.42 16.47 38.31
C VAL A 452 0.00 17.94 38.54
N TYR A 453 1.25 18.20 38.93
CA TYR A 453 1.73 19.55 39.22
C TYR A 453 1.97 20.40 37.95
N ARG A 454 2.30 19.77 36.81
CA ARG A 454 2.49 20.49 35.53
C ARG A 454 1.19 20.84 34.79
N MET A 455 0.05 20.24 35.13
CA MET A 455 -1.24 20.52 34.49
C MET A 455 -2.06 21.62 35.19
N SER A 456 -1.63 22.10 36.36
CA SER A 456 -2.40 23.03 37.19
C SER A 456 -2.14 24.52 36.95
N HIS A 457 -1.18 24.93 36.11
CA HIS A 457 -0.87 26.35 35.88
C HIS A 457 -0.93 26.72 34.38
N GLY A 458 -2.12 27.17 33.97
CA GLY A 458 -2.40 27.72 32.63
C GLY A 458 -3.64 28.63 32.67
N SER A 459 -3.47 29.80 33.28
CA SER A 459 -4.15 31.08 33.06
C SER A 459 -5.68 31.12 32.81
N HIS A 460 -6.41 31.51 33.87
CA HIS A 460 -7.71 32.18 33.76
C HIS A 460 -7.51 33.66 33.39
N VAL A 461 -8.15 34.13 32.32
CA VAL A 461 -8.50 35.55 32.13
C VAL A 461 -10.02 35.65 32.05
N LEU A 462 -10.59 36.37 33.02
CA LEU A 462 -12.00 36.70 33.16
C LEU A 462 -12.39 37.83 32.20
N HIS A 463 -13.51 37.69 31.50
CA HIS A 463 -14.37 38.82 31.18
C HIS A 463 -15.84 38.46 31.45
N THR A 464 -16.46 39.26 32.29
CA THR A 464 -17.84 39.21 32.76
C THR A 464 -18.77 40.03 31.87
N GLY A 465 -20.03 39.57 31.68
CA GLY A 465 -21.14 40.44 31.29
C GLY A 465 -22.41 39.76 30.75
N LEU A 466 -23.32 39.34 31.65
CA LEU A 466 -24.79 39.56 31.74
C LEU A 466 -25.74 39.40 30.48
N PRO A 467 -27.08 39.24 30.66
CA PRO A 467 -27.79 38.03 30.21
C PRO A 467 -29.02 38.28 29.31
N ASP A 468 -29.76 37.18 29.09
CA ASP A 468 -31.15 37.03 28.66
C ASP A 468 -31.48 36.94 27.17
N GLY A 469 -32.22 35.87 26.83
CA GLY A 469 -33.34 35.98 25.91
C GLY A 469 -33.44 34.96 24.77
N THR A 470 -34.39 34.04 24.93
CA THR A 470 -35.27 33.47 23.89
C THR A 470 -34.80 32.29 23.02
N SER A 471 -35.81 31.47 22.76
CA SER A 471 -35.87 30.08 22.28
C SER A 471 -35.85 29.91 20.74
N THR A 472 -35.58 28.65 20.34
CA THR A 472 -35.86 27.95 19.04
C THR A 472 -34.77 28.01 17.95
N PRO A 473 -34.80 27.13 16.93
CA PRO A 473 -34.60 25.67 16.95
C PRO A 473 -33.42 25.28 16.03
N LEU A 474 -32.34 24.71 16.58
CA LEU A 474 -31.08 24.42 15.85
C LEU A 474 -30.71 22.93 15.81
N GLU A 475 -31.67 22.02 15.97
CA GLU A 475 -31.42 20.57 15.94
C GLU A 475 -31.76 19.90 14.59
N ALA A 476 -32.31 20.64 13.61
CA ALA A 476 -32.70 20.08 12.31
C ALA A 476 -31.70 20.35 11.16
N LEU A 477 -30.67 21.17 11.38
CA LEU A 477 -29.66 21.48 10.35
C LEU A 477 -28.35 20.67 10.53
N GLU A 478 -28.00 20.25 11.75
CA GLU A 478 -26.78 19.46 11.98
C GLU A 478 -26.90 18.01 11.50
N ASP A 479 -28.11 17.46 11.38
CA ASP A 479 -28.34 16.10 10.88
C ASP A 479 -28.28 16.00 9.34
N LEU A 480 -28.48 17.10 8.61
CA LEU A 480 -28.38 17.11 7.14
C LEU A 480 -26.93 17.21 6.64
N ASP A 481 -26.08 17.95 7.34
CA ASP A 481 -24.64 18.04 6.99
C ASP A 481 -23.85 16.79 7.40
N ARG A 482 -24.26 16.08 8.46
CA ARG A 482 -23.58 14.86 8.93
C ARG A 482 -23.77 13.67 7.98
N VAL A 483 -24.96 13.55 7.39
CA VAL A 483 -25.29 12.47 6.44
C VAL A 483 -24.58 12.67 5.10
N GLU A 484 -24.40 13.91 4.63
CA GLU A 484 -23.65 14.17 3.38
C GLU A 484 -22.12 14.03 3.53
N LEU A 485 -21.56 14.25 4.73
CA LEU A 485 -20.13 14.09 5.00
C LEU A 485 -19.71 12.63 5.12
N GLU A 486 -20.50 11.79 5.80
CA GLU A 486 -20.23 10.35 5.89
C GLU A 486 -20.28 9.66 4.52
N ASP A 487 -21.21 10.05 3.65
CA ASP A 487 -21.36 9.43 2.33
C ASP A 487 -20.20 9.82 1.39
N LYS A 488 -19.67 11.05 1.52
CA LYS A 488 -18.47 11.49 0.78
C LYS A 488 -17.20 10.77 1.24
N ASP A 489 -17.04 10.53 2.54
CA ASP A 489 -15.88 9.79 3.06
C ASP A 489 -15.92 8.31 2.71
N VAL A 490 -17.11 7.67 2.76
CA VAL A 490 -17.30 6.29 2.29
C VAL A 490 -17.04 6.18 0.78
N GLN A 491 -17.50 7.15 0.00
CA GLN A 491 -17.27 7.18 -1.43
C GLN A 491 -15.78 7.42 -1.76
N GLN A 492 -15.11 8.31 -1.04
CA GLN A 492 -13.67 8.59 -1.17
C GLN A 492 -12.82 7.39 -0.76
N GLN A 493 -13.14 6.72 0.35
CA GLN A 493 -12.50 5.48 0.76
C GLN A 493 -12.74 4.34 -0.23
N SER A 494 -13.93 4.24 -0.83
CA SER A 494 -14.21 3.25 -1.88
C SER A 494 -13.40 3.51 -3.16
N LEU A 495 -13.17 4.78 -3.51
CA LEU A 495 -12.36 5.18 -4.66
C LEU A 495 -10.88 4.92 -4.40
N ILE A 496 -10.39 5.22 -3.20
CA ILE A 496 -9.03 4.89 -2.76
C ILE A 496 -8.86 3.37 -2.76
N ARG A 497 -9.78 2.61 -2.17
CA ARG A 497 -9.78 1.13 -2.16
C ARG A 497 -9.72 0.56 -3.58
N ARG A 498 -10.58 1.02 -4.49
CA ARG A 498 -10.56 0.59 -5.90
C ARG A 498 -9.27 0.98 -6.61
N ALA A 499 -8.68 2.13 -6.30
CA ALA A 499 -7.40 2.55 -6.86
C ALA A 499 -6.24 1.67 -6.36
N THR A 500 -6.21 1.38 -5.06
CA THR A 500 -5.16 0.56 -4.41
C THR A 500 -5.25 -0.90 -4.84
N THR A 501 -6.44 -1.52 -4.86
CA THR A 501 -6.64 -2.89 -5.35
C THR A 501 -6.27 -3.02 -6.84
N ARG A 502 -6.56 -1.99 -7.65
CA ARG A 502 -6.13 -1.95 -9.06
C ARG A 502 -4.61 -1.80 -9.21
N GLN A 503 -3.95 -1.03 -8.35
CA GLN A 503 -2.48 -0.94 -8.36
C GLN A 503 -1.82 -2.26 -7.96
N LEU A 504 -2.40 -2.98 -6.98
CA LEU A 504 -1.89 -4.28 -6.50
C LEU A 504 -1.98 -5.36 -7.58
N HIS A 505 -3.14 -5.51 -8.23
CA HIS A 505 -3.30 -6.44 -9.36
C HIS A 505 -2.39 -6.08 -10.54
N ARG A 506 -2.20 -4.77 -10.84
CA ARG A 506 -1.27 -4.31 -11.88
C ARG A 506 0.19 -4.61 -11.56
N ALA A 507 0.58 -4.63 -10.28
CA ALA A 507 1.93 -4.97 -9.87
C ALA A 507 2.21 -6.47 -9.97
N GLN A 508 1.21 -7.32 -9.73
CA GLN A 508 1.29 -8.78 -9.88
C GLN A 508 1.32 -9.22 -11.36
N ASP A 509 0.65 -8.49 -12.25
CA ASP A 509 0.61 -8.78 -13.69
C ASP A 509 1.63 -7.99 -14.52
N ALA A 510 2.70 -7.46 -13.92
CA ALA A 510 3.66 -6.60 -14.59
C ALA A 510 4.44 -7.35 -15.70
N LYS A 511 3.86 -7.37 -16.91
CA LYS A 511 4.45 -7.93 -18.12
C LYS A 511 5.84 -7.31 -18.35
N PRO A 512 6.83 -8.10 -18.81
CA PRO A 512 8.20 -7.61 -18.96
C PRO A 512 8.27 -6.44 -19.95
N PHE A 513 8.87 -5.33 -19.52
CA PHE A 513 9.04 -4.10 -20.32
C PHE A 513 10.06 -4.28 -21.46
N VAL A 514 11.19 -4.92 -21.19
CA VAL A 514 12.32 -5.03 -22.13
C VAL A 514 11.91 -5.69 -23.47
N PRO A 515 11.17 -6.82 -23.50
CA PRO A 515 10.71 -7.39 -24.77
C PRO A 515 9.79 -6.45 -25.55
N ALA A 516 8.93 -5.69 -24.87
CA ALA A 516 8.04 -4.73 -25.52
C ALA A 516 8.84 -3.55 -26.11
N ALA A 517 9.88 -3.08 -25.41
CA ALA A 517 10.77 -2.04 -25.89
C ALA A 517 11.57 -2.49 -27.13
N VAL A 518 12.18 -3.68 -27.09
CA VAL A 518 12.92 -4.24 -28.23
C VAL A 518 12.00 -4.41 -29.43
N LEU A 519 10.80 -4.94 -29.23
CA LEU A 519 9.81 -5.12 -30.28
C LEU A 519 9.41 -3.78 -30.93
N ALA A 520 9.18 -2.74 -30.11
CA ALA A 520 8.85 -1.41 -30.60
C ALA A 520 9.97 -0.82 -31.48
N VAL A 521 11.22 -0.92 -31.05
CA VAL A 521 12.38 -0.44 -31.83
C VAL A 521 12.50 -1.21 -33.15
N VAL A 522 12.48 -2.54 -33.12
CA VAL A 522 12.66 -3.36 -34.32
C VAL A 522 11.56 -3.08 -35.35
N ILE A 523 10.30 -3.11 -34.94
CA ILE A 523 9.17 -2.86 -35.85
C ILE A 523 9.21 -1.42 -36.37
N GLY A 524 9.48 -0.44 -35.49
CA GLY A 524 9.58 0.97 -35.88
C GLY A 524 10.70 1.21 -36.89
N VAL A 525 11.87 0.61 -36.71
CA VAL A 525 13.00 0.70 -37.65
C VAL A 525 12.63 0.06 -38.99
N CYS A 526 12.03 -1.13 -38.99
CA CYS A 526 11.60 -1.79 -40.22
C CYS A 526 10.54 -0.99 -40.99
N SER A 527 9.63 -0.28 -40.29
CA SER A 527 8.57 0.49 -40.95
C SER A 527 9.07 1.67 -41.80
N VAL A 528 10.29 2.15 -41.56
CA VAL A 528 10.83 3.33 -42.26
C VAL A 528 11.21 3.03 -43.71
N VAL A 529 11.51 1.77 -44.02
CA VAL A 529 11.99 1.34 -45.35
C VAL A 529 10.91 1.50 -46.41
N PRO A 530 9.73 0.86 -46.31
CA PRO A 530 8.66 1.03 -47.29
C PRO A 530 8.17 2.48 -47.34
N TYR A 531 8.10 3.16 -46.19
CA TYR A 531 7.75 4.58 -46.13
C TYR A 531 8.69 5.45 -46.99
N ASN A 532 10.01 5.23 -46.89
CA ASN A 532 10.97 5.94 -47.73
C ASN A 532 10.91 5.56 -49.21
N MET A 533 10.57 4.31 -49.54
CA MET A 533 10.40 3.91 -50.95
C MET A 533 9.23 4.66 -51.58
N VAL A 534 8.11 4.80 -50.85
CA VAL A 534 6.98 5.62 -51.32
C VAL A 534 7.39 7.08 -51.47
N LEU A 535 8.08 7.67 -50.49
CA LEU A 535 8.56 9.06 -50.58
C LEU A 535 9.56 9.32 -51.72
N ARG A 536 10.31 8.30 -52.14
CA ARG A 536 11.23 8.42 -53.28
C ARG A 536 10.48 8.48 -54.61
N GLY A 537 9.42 7.68 -54.78
CA GLY A 537 8.61 7.73 -56.00
C GLY A 537 7.62 8.88 -56.01
N ASP A 538 7.09 9.26 -54.84
CA ASP A 538 6.18 10.38 -54.69
C ASP A 538 6.49 11.21 -53.42
N PRO A 539 7.29 12.28 -53.52
CA PRO A 539 7.68 13.13 -52.39
C PRO A 539 6.52 13.84 -51.68
N GLY A 540 5.39 14.07 -52.36
CA GLY A 540 4.23 14.74 -51.75
C GLY A 540 3.16 13.77 -51.22
N SER A 541 3.48 12.48 -51.15
CA SER A 541 2.64 11.45 -50.54
C SER A 541 2.59 11.37 -49.00
N PRO A 542 3.39 12.08 -48.14
CA PRO A 542 3.34 11.89 -46.69
C PRO A 542 1.93 11.97 -46.07
N LEU A 543 1.14 12.97 -46.50
CA LEU A 543 -0.22 13.17 -46.01
C LEU A 543 -1.16 12.06 -46.51
N PHE A 544 -1.00 11.64 -47.77
CA PHE A 544 -1.76 10.54 -48.35
C PHE A 544 -1.46 9.20 -47.66
N ILE A 545 -0.19 8.90 -47.35
CA ILE A 545 0.19 7.74 -46.55
C ILE A 545 -0.48 7.80 -45.16
N SER A 546 -0.48 8.97 -44.52
CA SER A 546 -1.17 9.18 -43.25
C SER A 546 -2.67 8.94 -43.36
N PHE A 547 -3.32 9.39 -44.44
CA PHE A 547 -4.74 9.14 -44.72
C PHE A 547 -5.04 7.64 -44.82
N CYS A 548 -4.26 6.92 -45.64
CA CYS A 548 -4.40 5.47 -45.78
C CYS A 548 -4.19 4.74 -44.45
N LEU A 549 -3.26 5.20 -43.60
CA LEU A 549 -3.04 4.64 -42.27
C LEU A 549 -4.28 4.82 -41.36
N HIS A 550 -4.92 5.99 -41.39
CA HIS A 550 -6.15 6.22 -40.61
C HIS A 550 -7.28 5.30 -41.07
N LEU A 551 -7.49 5.18 -42.39
CA LEU A 551 -8.49 4.28 -42.96
C LEU A 551 -8.24 2.83 -42.61
N ALA A 552 -6.98 2.36 -42.72
CA ALA A 552 -6.63 0.99 -42.40
C ALA A 552 -6.86 0.65 -40.93
N ILE A 553 -6.54 1.58 -40.01
CA ILE A 553 -6.75 1.39 -38.56
C ILE A 553 -8.23 1.34 -38.22
N ILE A 554 -9.03 2.24 -38.78
CA ILE A 554 -10.49 2.26 -38.56
C ILE A 554 -11.13 1.02 -39.16
N GLY A 555 -10.79 0.67 -40.40
CA GLY A 555 -11.30 -0.53 -41.07
C GLY A 555 -10.95 -1.81 -40.31
N GLY A 556 -9.69 -1.95 -39.86
CA GLY A 556 -9.25 -3.09 -39.07
C GLY A 556 -9.85 -3.18 -37.66
N SER A 557 -10.42 -2.07 -37.15
CA SER A 557 -11.06 -2.01 -35.83
C SER A 557 -12.59 -1.92 -35.91
N LEU A 558 -13.17 -1.93 -37.12
CA LEU A 558 -14.58 -1.62 -37.35
C LEU A 558 -15.50 -2.67 -36.69
N HIS A 559 -15.09 -3.94 -36.66
CA HIS A 559 -15.82 -5.02 -35.98
C HIS A 559 -15.93 -4.81 -34.46
N ARG A 560 -15.03 -4.02 -33.87
CA ARG A 560 -15.03 -3.68 -32.43
C ARG A 560 -15.50 -2.25 -32.15
N ALA A 561 -15.78 -1.44 -33.18
CA ALA A 561 -16.08 -0.02 -33.02
C ALA A 561 -17.23 0.24 -32.03
N LYS A 562 -18.29 -0.59 -32.05
CA LYS A 562 -19.41 -0.47 -31.10
C LYS A 562 -18.95 -0.58 -29.64
N SER A 563 -18.15 -1.59 -29.32
CA SER A 563 -17.60 -1.78 -27.97
C SER A 563 -16.63 -0.65 -27.61
N LEU A 564 -15.72 -0.28 -28.52
CA LEU A 564 -14.75 0.80 -28.28
C LEU A 564 -15.40 2.18 -28.06
N ILE A 565 -16.57 2.44 -28.64
CA ILE A 565 -17.30 3.71 -28.49
C ILE A 565 -18.25 3.69 -27.29
N MET A 566 -18.95 2.57 -27.04
CA MET A 566 -19.97 2.50 -26.00
C MET A 566 -19.38 2.14 -24.63
N GLU A 567 -18.36 1.28 -24.58
CA GLU A 567 -17.76 0.75 -23.35
C GLU A 567 -16.40 1.41 -23.07
N ARG A 568 -16.37 2.74 -23.11
CA ARG A 568 -15.12 3.52 -22.97
C ARG A 568 -14.52 3.37 -21.59
N SER A 569 -13.25 2.97 -21.54
CA SER A 569 -12.47 2.91 -20.31
C SER A 569 -11.80 4.25 -19.99
N ILE A 570 -11.43 5.03 -21.03
CA ILE A 570 -10.75 6.32 -20.89
C ILE A 570 -11.78 7.45 -21.06
N PRO A 571 -11.84 8.45 -20.14
CA PRO A 571 -12.78 9.56 -20.27
C PRO A 571 -12.55 10.41 -21.52
N LEU A 572 -13.64 10.93 -22.10
CA LEU A 572 -13.62 11.66 -23.37
C LEU A 572 -12.67 12.87 -23.39
N ARG A 573 -12.45 13.56 -22.26
CA ARG A 573 -11.49 14.67 -22.16
C ARG A 573 -10.04 14.28 -22.49
N TYR A 574 -9.64 13.06 -22.12
CA TYR A 574 -8.30 12.55 -22.45
C TYR A 574 -8.22 12.19 -23.93
N HIS A 575 -9.27 11.58 -24.48
CA HIS A 575 -9.37 11.33 -25.92
C HIS A 575 -9.32 12.64 -26.71
N ALA A 576 -10.03 13.68 -26.30
CA ALA A 576 -9.99 14.99 -26.94
C ALA A 576 -8.57 15.59 -26.97
N ALA A 577 -7.85 15.54 -25.84
CA ALA A 577 -6.46 15.99 -25.77
C ALA A 577 -5.52 15.15 -26.66
N ILE A 578 -5.65 13.82 -26.63
CA ILE A 578 -4.88 12.88 -27.45
C ILE A 578 -5.13 13.13 -28.95
N VAL A 579 -6.39 13.31 -29.33
CA VAL A 579 -6.80 13.63 -30.71
C VAL A 579 -6.22 14.97 -31.13
N LEU A 580 -6.37 16.03 -30.35
CA LEU A 580 -5.88 17.37 -30.70
C LEU A 580 -4.37 17.39 -30.88
N LEU A 581 -3.61 16.76 -29.96
CA LEU A 581 -2.16 16.65 -30.05
C LEU A 581 -1.72 15.76 -31.22
N GLY A 582 -2.45 14.67 -31.49
CA GLY A 582 -2.21 13.78 -32.64
C GLY A 582 -2.48 14.44 -33.98
N CYS A 583 -3.55 15.25 -34.08
CA CYS A 583 -3.89 16.04 -35.25
C CYS A 583 -2.80 17.11 -35.50
N SER A 584 -2.43 17.85 -34.46
CA SER A 584 -1.36 18.87 -34.53
C SER A 584 -0.05 18.26 -35.01
N PHE A 585 0.35 17.13 -34.42
CA PHE A 585 1.54 16.39 -34.86
C PHE A 585 1.47 16.01 -36.34
N THR A 586 0.34 15.47 -36.80
CA THR A 586 0.18 14.99 -38.18
C THR A 586 0.25 16.14 -39.18
N SER A 587 -0.44 17.26 -38.93
CA SER A 587 -0.47 18.42 -39.82
C SER A 587 0.92 19.06 -39.93
N PHE A 588 1.52 19.47 -38.80
CA PHE A 588 2.83 20.13 -38.83
C PHE A 588 3.94 19.23 -39.34
N LYS A 589 3.91 17.93 -39.03
CA LYS A 589 4.88 17.00 -39.58
C LYS A 589 4.74 16.92 -41.10
N SER A 590 3.53 16.79 -41.62
CA SER A 590 3.31 16.67 -43.06
C SER A 590 3.74 17.93 -43.81
N ASP A 591 3.41 19.11 -43.30
CA ASP A 591 3.80 20.38 -43.93
C ASP A 591 5.32 20.57 -43.93
N ALA A 592 5.99 20.15 -42.85
CA ALA A 592 7.45 20.18 -42.77
C ALA A 592 8.11 19.32 -43.87
N TYR A 593 7.55 18.15 -44.21
CA TYR A 593 8.08 17.31 -45.29
C TYR A 593 7.93 17.92 -46.69
N VAL A 594 7.02 18.88 -46.87
CA VAL A 594 6.90 19.61 -48.14
C VAL A 594 7.99 20.69 -48.26
N ARG A 595 8.35 21.33 -47.13
CA ARG A 595 9.33 22.43 -47.11
C ARG A 595 10.77 21.98 -46.93
N LEU A 596 10.99 20.86 -46.25
CA LEU A 596 12.32 20.36 -45.89
C LEU A 596 12.63 19.02 -46.55
N PRO A 597 13.90 18.76 -46.90
CA PRO A 597 14.34 17.43 -47.29
C PRO A 597 14.02 16.41 -46.20
N ALA A 598 13.51 15.23 -46.59
CA ALA A 598 13.11 14.17 -45.66
C ALA A 598 14.21 13.77 -44.65
N SER A 599 15.48 13.83 -45.06
CA SER A 599 16.64 13.59 -44.18
C SER A 599 16.77 14.64 -43.07
N VAL A 600 16.50 15.91 -43.37
CA VAL A 600 16.51 17.01 -42.40
C VAL A 600 15.34 16.85 -41.42
N CYS A 601 14.13 16.53 -41.90
CA CYS A 601 12.99 16.23 -41.03
C CYS A 601 13.25 15.07 -40.06
N MET A 602 13.82 13.96 -40.55
CA MET A 602 14.14 12.80 -39.70
C MET A 602 15.20 13.13 -38.66
N MET A 603 16.21 13.90 -39.03
CA MET A 603 17.25 14.32 -38.11
C MET A 603 16.74 15.32 -37.05
N LEU A 604 15.94 16.32 -37.45
CA LEU A 604 15.31 17.25 -36.51
C LEU A 604 14.30 16.55 -35.59
N SER A 605 13.67 15.46 -36.04
CA SER A 605 12.80 14.63 -35.18
C SER A 605 13.54 14.01 -33.99
N ASN A 606 14.87 13.88 -34.04
CA ASN A 606 15.68 13.44 -32.89
C ASN A 606 15.76 14.49 -31.77
N LEU A 607 15.40 15.76 -32.02
CA LEU A 607 15.25 16.78 -30.97
C LEU A 607 14.12 16.48 -29.98
N ARG A 608 13.29 15.46 -30.27
CA ARG A 608 12.20 15.01 -29.39
C ARG A 608 12.66 14.71 -27.97
N MET A 609 13.88 14.19 -27.76
CA MET A 609 14.39 13.95 -26.40
C MET A 609 14.53 15.26 -25.62
N MET A 610 15.16 16.27 -26.22
CA MET A 610 15.32 17.61 -25.64
C MET A 610 13.95 18.24 -25.35
N VAL A 611 13.04 18.21 -26.33
CA VAL A 611 11.68 18.71 -26.17
C VAL A 611 10.95 17.98 -25.04
N GLY A 612 11.14 16.66 -24.94
CA GLY A 612 10.58 15.85 -23.86
C GLY A 612 11.05 16.27 -22.47
N VAL A 613 12.34 16.59 -22.31
CA VAL A 613 12.93 17.11 -21.07
C VAL A 613 12.36 18.48 -20.73
N VAL A 614 12.28 19.39 -21.71
CA VAL A 614 11.73 20.74 -21.51
C VAL A 614 10.25 20.68 -21.11
N VAL A 615 9.45 19.87 -21.82
CA VAL A 615 8.03 19.67 -21.52
C VAL A 615 7.85 19.09 -20.11
N GLN A 616 8.67 18.10 -19.73
CA GLN A 616 8.56 17.50 -18.41
C GLN A 616 9.04 18.43 -17.28
N TYR A 617 10.07 19.23 -17.54
CA TYR A 617 10.52 20.29 -16.64
C TYR A 617 9.41 21.33 -16.44
N ALA A 618 8.82 21.83 -17.53
CA ALA A 618 7.83 22.90 -17.49
C ALA A 618 6.49 22.43 -16.89
N LEU A 619 5.96 21.29 -17.34
CA LEU A 619 4.62 20.83 -16.93
C LEU A 619 4.62 20.01 -15.65
N PHE A 620 5.61 19.14 -15.45
CA PHE A 620 5.65 18.26 -14.27
C PHE A 620 6.61 18.74 -13.19
N ARG A 621 7.26 19.90 -13.38
CA ARG A 621 8.26 20.48 -12.45
C ARG A 621 9.35 19.48 -12.06
N LYS A 622 9.67 18.53 -12.95
CA LYS A 622 10.74 17.55 -12.71
C LYS A 622 12.09 18.24 -12.73
N ARG A 623 12.91 18.02 -11.71
CA ARG A 623 14.29 18.49 -11.67
C ARG A 623 15.19 17.48 -12.37
N TYR A 624 16.09 17.99 -13.20
CA TYR A 624 17.08 17.20 -13.91
C TYR A 624 18.46 17.43 -13.29
N SER A 625 19.27 16.38 -13.21
CA SER A 625 20.66 16.51 -12.78
C SER A 625 21.47 17.27 -13.83
N PHE A 626 22.56 17.91 -13.39
CA PHE A 626 23.47 18.57 -14.32
C PHE A 626 24.00 17.59 -15.39
N SER A 627 24.29 16.35 -15.00
CA SER A 627 24.72 15.29 -15.93
C SER A 627 23.66 14.94 -16.97
N GLN A 628 22.37 14.98 -16.63
CA GLN A 628 21.27 14.81 -17.59
C GLN A 628 21.22 16.00 -18.56
N LEU A 629 21.28 17.23 -18.06
CA LEU A 629 21.28 18.43 -18.92
C LEU A 629 22.49 18.45 -19.85
N PHE A 630 23.65 18.03 -19.37
CA PHE A 630 24.86 17.89 -20.17
C PHE A 630 24.70 16.83 -21.27
N GLY A 631 24.08 15.68 -20.98
CA GLY A 631 23.74 14.68 -21.99
C GLY A 631 22.83 15.25 -23.09
N VAL A 632 21.79 16.00 -22.71
CA VAL A 632 20.90 16.69 -23.67
C VAL A 632 21.68 17.69 -24.53
N PHE A 633 22.59 18.47 -23.92
CA PHE A 633 23.43 19.43 -24.64
C PHE A 633 24.31 18.73 -25.69
N ILE A 634 24.98 17.62 -25.34
CA ILE A 634 25.78 16.83 -26.28
C ILE A 634 24.92 16.34 -27.45
N VAL A 635 23.69 15.86 -27.18
CA VAL A 635 22.76 15.44 -28.24
C VAL A 635 22.46 16.60 -29.19
N THR A 636 22.17 17.79 -28.67
CA THR A 636 21.90 18.98 -29.49
C THR A 636 23.09 19.35 -30.37
N VAL A 637 24.32 19.29 -29.85
CA VAL A 637 25.55 19.52 -30.62
C VAL A 637 25.72 18.47 -31.72
N GLY A 638 25.48 17.19 -31.42
CA GLY A 638 25.55 16.11 -32.41
C GLY A 638 24.56 16.30 -33.56
N ILE A 639 23.33 16.71 -33.26
CA ILE A 639 22.29 17.03 -34.26
C ILE A 639 22.72 18.24 -35.11
N ALA A 640 23.19 19.32 -34.49
CA ALA A 640 23.63 20.51 -35.21
C ALA A 640 24.79 20.21 -36.16
N TRP A 641 25.77 19.42 -35.70
CA TRP A 641 26.92 19.03 -36.52
C TRP A 641 26.51 18.12 -37.68
N ALA A 642 25.70 17.08 -37.42
CA ALA A 642 25.19 16.21 -38.47
C ALA A 642 24.36 16.99 -39.51
N SER A 643 23.58 17.97 -39.04
CA SER A 643 22.77 18.86 -39.89
C SER A 643 23.63 19.72 -40.80
N GLN A 644 24.62 20.41 -40.24
CA GLN A 644 25.51 21.27 -40.99
C GLN A 644 26.30 20.49 -42.04
N ALA A 645 26.77 19.28 -41.72
CA ALA A 645 27.47 18.41 -42.66
C ALA A 645 26.57 18.01 -43.85
N MET A 646 25.31 17.65 -43.57
CA MET A 646 24.33 17.31 -44.60
C MET A 646 23.92 18.50 -45.45
N GLN A 647 23.77 19.69 -44.85
CA GLN A 647 23.48 20.92 -45.58
C GLN A 647 24.63 21.31 -46.49
N SER A 648 25.88 21.23 -46.01
CA SER A 648 27.08 21.55 -46.78
C SER A 648 27.25 20.60 -47.98
N ALA A 649 27.00 19.30 -47.77
CA ALA A 649 27.01 18.31 -48.86
C ALA A 649 25.86 18.49 -49.85
N SER A 650 24.72 19.02 -49.41
CA SER A 650 23.58 19.32 -50.28
C SER A 650 23.81 20.59 -51.09
N ALA A 651 24.29 21.66 -50.44
CA ALA A 651 24.65 22.93 -51.08
C ALA A 651 25.71 22.73 -52.17
N ALA A 652 26.72 21.88 -51.91
CA ALA A 652 27.72 21.53 -52.91
C ALA A 652 27.14 20.85 -54.17
N ARG A 653 26.04 20.08 -54.04
CA ARG A 653 25.31 19.50 -55.19
C ARG A 653 24.40 20.51 -55.86
N SER A 654 23.78 21.41 -55.11
CA SER A 654 22.87 22.45 -55.62
C SER A 654 23.58 23.49 -56.49
N THR A 655 24.87 23.77 -56.25
CA THR A 655 25.68 24.62 -57.14
C THR A 655 25.80 24.10 -58.58
N ALA A 656 25.43 22.83 -58.84
CA ALA A 656 25.41 22.24 -60.18
C ALA A 656 24.03 22.20 -60.85
N ALA A 657 22.94 22.54 -60.13
CA ALA A 657 21.56 22.51 -60.66
C ALA A 657 20.82 23.78 -60.25
N SER A 658 21.01 24.84 -61.03
CA SER A 658 20.41 26.16 -60.81
C SER A 658 18.93 26.19 -61.21
N THR A 659 18.02 25.72 -60.35
CA THR A 659 16.60 26.11 -60.33
C THR A 659 15.93 25.56 -59.07
N GLY A 660 15.69 26.42 -58.07
CA GLY A 660 14.84 26.09 -56.92
C GLY A 660 15.53 26.06 -55.56
N ALA A 661 16.35 27.07 -55.23
CA ALA A 661 16.75 27.29 -53.84
C ALA A 661 15.49 27.60 -53.02
N ALA A 662 15.07 26.69 -52.14
CA ALA A 662 14.05 26.98 -51.14
C ALA A 662 14.45 28.27 -50.42
N SER A 663 13.53 29.23 -50.35
CA SER A 663 13.82 30.50 -49.69
C SER A 663 14.28 30.22 -48.25
N SER A 664 15.27 30.95 -47.72
CA SER A 664 15.72 30.77 -46.33
C SER A 664 14.55 30.83 -45.34
N HIS A 665 13.48 31.54 -45.73
CA HIS A 665 12.20 31.55 -45.05
C HIS A 665 11.50 30.19 -45.01
N ASP A 666 11.35 29.46 -46.13
CA ASP A 666 10.71 28.14 -46.16
C ASP A 666 11.45 27.11 -45.31
N PHE A 667 12.78 27.18 -45.31
CA PHE A 667 13.61 26.34 -44.46
C PHE A 667 13.37 26.62 -42.97
N ALA A 668 13.33 27.89 -42.58
CA ALA A 668 13.07 28.29 -41.19
C ALA A 668 11.67 27.89 -40.72
N VAL A 669 10.64 28.10 -41.56
CA VAL A 669 9.27 27.69 -41.29
C VAL A 669 9.19 26.17 -41.13
N GLY A 670 9.80 25.41 -42.05
CA GLY A 670 9.84 23.95 -41.93
C GLY A 670 10.51 23.46 -40.64
N CYS A 671 11.59 24.12 -40.19
CA CYS A 671 12.22 23.79 -38.91
C CYS A 671 11.29 24.05 -37.71
N ALA A 672 10.56 25.17 -37.73
CA ALA A 672 9.56 25.49 -36.72
C ALA A 672 8.41 24.47 -36.69
N GLU A 673 7.91 24.06 -37.87
CA GLU A 673 6.88 23.02 -38.01
C GLU A 673 7.35 21.68 -37.42
N VAL A 674 8.61 21.25 -37.67
CA VAL A 674 9.16 20.03 -37.05
C VAL A 674 9.23 20.17 -35.52
N LEU A 675 9.64 21.33 -35.01
CA LEU A 675 9.71 21.56 -33.57
C LEU A 675 8.33 21.48 -32.91
N VAL A 676 7.32 22.15 -33.48
CA VAL A 676 5.93 22.11 -33.00
C VAL A 676 5.36 20.70 -33.07
N SER A 677 5.63 19.96 -34.15
CA SER A 677 5.23 18.55 -34.26
C SER A 677 5.86 17.70 -33.16
N SER A 678 7.14 17.93 -32.84
CA SER A 678 7.87 17.21 -31.79
C SER A 678 7.33 17.49 -30.40
N VAL A 679 6.96 18.75 -30.11
CA VAL A 679 6.29 19.16 -28.86
C VAL A 679 4.93 18.46 -28.74
N SER A 680 4.12 18.51 -29.80
CA SER A 680 2.81 17.88 -29.85
C SER A 680 2.90 16.37 -29.57
N LEU A 681 3.90 15.70 -30.15
CA LEU A 681 4.13 14.27 -29.95
C LEU A 681 4.64 13.92 -28.54
N ALA A 682 5.48 14.77 -27.94
CA ALA A 682 5.95 14.59 -26.56
C ALA A 682 4.81 14.75 -25.55
N LEU A 683 3.96 15.75 -25.75
CA LEU A 683 2.73 15.96 -24.97
C LEU A 683 1.77 14.79 -25.16
N LEU A 684 1.55 14.34 -26.41
CA LEU A 684 0.69 13.20 -26.72
C LEU A 684 1.13 11.94 -25.95
N SER A 685 2.43 11.62 -26.00
CA SER A 685 2.99 10.46 -25.32
C SER A 685 2.83 10.56 -23.79
N SER A 686 2.97 11.76 -23.24
CA SER A 686 2.78 12.02 -21.81
C SER A 686 1.32 11.87 -21.40
N THR A 687 0.39 12.42 -22.18
CA THR A 687 -1.05 12.33 -21.95
C THR A 687 -1.54 10.88 -22.03
N VAL A 688 -1.08 10.10 -23.03
CA VAL A 688 -1.40 8.67 -23.14
C VAL A 688 -0.88 7.90 -21.91
N LYS A 689 0.35 8.19 -21.46
CA LYS A 689 0.90 7.54 -20.28
C LYS A 689 0.07 7.85 -19.02
N ILE A 690 -0.26 9.11 -18.80
CA ILE A 690 -1.10 9.54 -17.67
C ILE A 690 -2.47 8.87 -17.73
N ALA A 691 -3.06 8.77 -18.93
CA ALA A 691 -4.33 8.09 -19.13
C ALA A 691 -4.23 6.60 -18.79
N PHE A 692 -3.19 5.90 -19.22
CA PHE A 692 -3.01 4.48 -18.91
C PHE A 692 -2.69 4.22 -17.43
N GLU A 693 -1.86 5.06 -16.80
CA GLU A 693 -1.61 4.97 -15.36
C GLU A 693 -2.92 5.14 -14.56
N LYS A 694 -3.81 6.03 -14.99
CA LYS A 694 -5.05 6.33 -14.27
C LYS A 694 -6.20 5.36 -14.58
N PHE A 695 -6.42 5.02 -15.85
CA PHE A 695 -7.62 4.29 -16.31
C PHE A 695 -7.34 2.85 -16.74
N GLY A 696 -6.09 2.46 -16.97
CA GLY A 696 -5.69 1.13 -17.45
C GLY A 696 -5.21 1.13 -18.89
N GLU A 697 -4.54 0.05 -19.29
CA GLU A 697 -4.00 -0.12 -20.64
C GLU A 697 -5.13 -0.47 -21.62
N SER A 698 -5.61 0.52 -22.36
CA SER A 698 -6.63 0.37 -23.41
C SER A 698 -6.09 0.87 -24.75
N VAL A 699 -5.05 0.20 -25.25
CA VAL A 699 -4.31 0.59 -26.47
C VAL A 699 -5.23 0.62 -27.70
N GLU A 700 -6.13 -0.36 -27.85
CA GLU A 700 -7.05 -0.42 -28.99
C GLU A 700 -8.02 0.77 -29.00
N GLU A 701 -8.63 1.08 -27.85
CA GLU A 701 -9.52 2.24 -27.69
C GLU A 701 -8.80 3.56 -28.01
N GLN A 702 -7.59 3.74 -27.46
CA GLN A 702 -6.79 4.95 -27.67
C GLN A 702 -6.41 5.14 -29.15
N ILE A 703 -5.90 4.10 -29.80
CA ILE A 703 -5.50 4.16 -31.21
C ILE A 703 -6.74 4.38 -32.09
N PHE A 704 -7.84 3.65 -31.83
CA PHE A 704 -9.07 3.79 -32.61
C PHE A 704 -9.64 5.21 -32.55
N MET A 705 -9.82 5.76 -31.34
CA MET A 705 -10.38 7.10 -31.15
C MET A 705 -9.49 8.19 -31.77
N GLN A 706 -8.17 8.07 -31.63
CA GLN A 706 -7.23 9.01 -32.23
C GLN A 706 -7.39 9.07 -33.75
N HIS A 707 -7.46 7.92 -34.42
CA HIS A 707 -7.53 7.87 -35.89
C HIS A 707 -8.94 8.16 -36.41
N LEU A 708 -9.98 7.70 -35.72
CA LEU A 708 -11.37 8.02 -36.09
C LEU A 708 -11.60 9.53 -36.12
N CYS A 709 -11.26 10.24 -35.04
CA CYS A 709 -11.42 11.68 -34.98
C CYS A 709 -10.44 12.40 -35.92
N GLY A 710 -9.23 11.86 -36.12
CA GLY A 710 -8.26 12.40 -37.07
C GLY A 710 -8.81 12.49 -38.50
N ILE A 711 -9.60 11.50 -38.94
CA ILE A 711 -10.30 11.53 -40.23
C ILE A 711 -11.24 12.72 -40.34
N PHE A 712 -12.05 12.99 -39.32
CA PHE A 712 -13.05 14.05 -39.38
C PHE A 712 -12.49 15.45 -39.12
N ILE A 713 -11.32 15.57 -38.50
CA ILE A 713 -10.74 16.86 -38.12
C ILE A 713 -9.65 17.30 -39.10
N VAL A 714 -8.66 16.46 -39.39
CA VAL A 714 -7.48 16.86 -40.17
C VAL A 714 -7.77 16.86 -41.66
N PHE A 715 -8.32 15.77 -42.17
CA PHE A 715 -8.37 15.54 -43.61
C PHE A 715 -9.35 16.43 -44.38
N PRO A 716 -10.50 16.88 -43.85
CA PRO A 716 -11.34 17.86 -44.54
C PRO A 716 -10.58 19.15 -44.85
N SER A 717 -9.76 19.63 -43.91
CA SER A 717 -8.96 20.85 -44.10
C SER A 717 -7.75 20.67 -45.03
N GLN A 718 -7.36 19.42 -45.33
CA GLN A 718 -6.21 19.10 -46.15
C GLN A 718 -6.59 18.29 -47.39
N TRP A 719 -7.88 18.25 -47.74
CA TRP A 719 -8.38 17.39 -48.81
C TRP A 719 -7.78 17.77 -50.16
N ASP A 720 -7.52 19.06 -50.39
CA ASP A 720 -6.89 19.57 -51.62
C ASP A 720 -5.50 18.98 -51.87
N LYS A 721 -4.82 18.49 -50.82
CA LYS A 721 -3.52 17.80 -50.93
C LYS A 721 -3.67 16.28 -51.11
N VAL A 722 -4.76 15.68 -50.61
CA VAL A 722 -4.98 14.22 -50.58
C VAL A 722 -5.81 13.73 -51.76
N GLY A 723 -6.91 14.42 -52.09
CA GLY A 723 -7.85 14.05 -53.14
C GLY A 723 -7.19 13.93 -54.52
N PRO A 724 -6.45 14.96 -55.01
CA PRO A 724 -5.77 14.89 -56.29
C PRO A 724 -4.76 13.74 -56.38
N ARG A 725 -4.06 13.43 -55.28
CA ARG A 725 -3.11 12.31 -55.19
C ARG A 725 -3.80 10.96 -55.34
N ILE A 726 -4.97 10.77 -54.72
CA ILE A 726 -5.78 9.56 -54.88
C ILE A 726 -6.15 9.36 -56.35
N VAL A 727 -6.59 10.42 -57.02
CA VAL A 727 -6.96 10.39 -58.44
C VAL A 727 -5.74 10.08 -59.31
N GLU A 728 -4.60 10.72 -59.05
CA GLU A 728 -3.34 10.48 -59.76
C GLU A 728 -2.89 9.01 -59.65
N TRP A 729 -2.85 8.46 -58.43
CA TRP A 729 -2.47 7.07 -58.19
C TRP A 729 -3.46 6.06 -58.77
N TYR A 730 -4.75 6.41 -58.80
CA TYR A 730 -5.78 5.59 -59.44
C TYR A 730 -5.65 5.57 -60.97
N GLN A 731 -5.37 6.73 -61.58
CA GLN A 731 -5.21 6.87 -63.02
C GLN A 731 -3.89 6.27 -63.54
N ARG A 732 -2.84 6.26 -62.71
CA ARG A 732 -1.51 5.72 -63.05
C ARG A 732 -1.08 4.70 -62.01
N PRO A 733 -1.65 3.49 -62.02
CA PRO A 733 -1.35 2.47 -61.02
C PRO A 733 0.09 1.97 -61.19
N ASP A 734 0.97 2.43 -60.31
CA ASP A 734 2.27 1.81 -60.10
C ASP A 734 2.12 0.76 -58.98
N TRP A 735 2.06 -0.51 -59.37
CA TRP A 735 1.92 -1.63 -58.45
C TRP A 735 3.04 -1.71 -57.41
N TRP A 736 4.24 -1.23 -57.73
CA TRP A 736 5.35 -1.19 -56.79
C TRP A 736 5.12 -0.12 -55.72
N LEU A 737 4.65 1.06 -56.10
CA LEU A 737 4.27 2.11 -55.14
C LEU A 737 3.09 1.67 -54.26
N ILE A 738 2.09 1.02 -54.83
CA ILE A 738 0.93 0.49 -54.07
C ILE A 738 1.39 -0.59 -53.07
N LEU A 739 2.25 -1.52 -53.47
CA LEU A 739 2.80 -2.55 -52.57
C LEU A 739 3.59 -1.91 -51.42
N ASN A 740 4.46 -0.94 -51.71
CA ASN A 740 5.22 -0.21 -50.69
C ASN A 740 4.30 0.62 -49.78
N LEU A 741 3.21 1.19 -50.31
CA LEU A 741 2.21 1.88 -49.50
C LEU A 741 1.53 0.92 -48.51
N LEU A 742 1.09 -0.25 -48.96
CA LEU A 742 0.48 -1.27 -48.10
C LEU A 742 1.46 -1.75 -47.01
N LEU A 743 2.71 -2.03 -47.39
CA LEU A 743 3.75 -2.42 -46.44
C LEU A 743 4.07 -1.29 -45.45
N SER A 744 4.08 -0.04 -45.93
CA SER A 744 4.28 1.15 -45.09
C SER A 744 3.15 1.31 -44.08
N VAL A 745 1.89 1.21 -44.51
CA VAL A 745 0.70 1.36 -43.65
C VAL A 745 0.67 0.27 -42.59
N THR A 746 0.85 -0.99 -42.98
CA THR A 746 0.81 -2.14 -42.05
C THR A 746 1.95 -2.10 -41.04
N SER A 747 3.18 -1.84 -41.49
CA SER A 747 4.34 -1.74 -40.60
C SER A 747 4.25 -0.53 -39.66
N THR A 748 3.76 0.62 -40.15
CA THR A 748 3.55 1.81 -39.30
C THR A 748 2.45 1.57 -38.25
N PHE A 749 1.38 0.86 -38.61
CA PHE A 749 0.36 0.45 -37.64
C PHE A 749 0.96 -0.45 -36.55
N ALA A 750 1.71 -1.48 -36.95
CA ALA A 750 2.38 -2.37 -36.01
C ALA A 750 3.36 -1.60 -35.09
N ALA A 751 4.12 -0.66 -35.66
CA ALA A 751 5.05 0.20 -34.90
C ALA A 751 4.30 1.05 -33.86
N ARG A 752 3.19 1.70 -34.24
CA ARG A 752 2.37 2.49 -33.31
C ARG A 752 1.75 1.64 -32.21
N ALA A 753 1.24 0.45 -32.55
CA ALA A 753 0.67 -0.47 -31.57
C ALA A 753 1.75 -0.98 -30.60
N ALA A 754 2.94 -1.33 -31.08
CA ALA A 754 4.07 -1.73 -30.24
C ALA A 754 4.53 -0.59 -29.33
N ALA A 755 4.64 0.63 -29.86
CA ALA A 755 5.03 1.81 -29.08
C ALA A 755 4.00 2.15 -27.98
N ALA A 756 2.70 2.04 -28.26
CA ALA A 756 1.64 2.26 -27.28
C ALA A 756 1.66 1.20 -26.17
N ARG A 757 1.82 -0.09 -26.52
CA ARG A 757 1.98 -1.19 -25.55
C ARG A 757 3.23 -1.01 -24.69
N MET A 758 4.35 -0.65 -25.30
CA MET A 758 5.58 -0.34 -24.58
C MET A 758 5.36 0.84 -23.63
N ALA A 759 4.64 1.89 -24.04
CA ALA A 759 4.37 3.04 -23.20
C ALA A 759 3.54 2.69 -21.96
N GLY A 760 2.53 1.82 -22.10
CA GLY A 760 1.74 1.31 -20.97
C GLY A 760 2.56 0.47 -19.99
N ARG A 761 3.60 -0.22 -20.46
CA ARG A 761 4.47 -1.10 -19.64
C ARG A 761 5.72 -0.42 -19.09
N SER A 762 5.96 0.83 -19.46
CA SER A 762 7.22 1.48 -19.14
C SER A 762 7.28 1.98 -17.70
N PRO A 763 8.35 1.65 -16.94
CA PRO A 763 8.47 2.04 -15.54
C PRO A 763 8.55 3.56 -15.36
N SER A 764 9.01 4.30 -16.38
CA SER A 764 9.16 5.74 -16.31
C SER A 764 8.92 6.40 -17.68
N LEU A 765 8.48 7.65 -17.68
CA LEU A 765 8.26 8.42 -18.92
C LEU A 765 9.59 8.65 -19.66
N LEU A 766 10.69 8.66 -18.91
CA LEU A 766 12.05 8.77 -19.43
C LEU A 766 12.43 7.52 -20.25
N MET A 767 12.09 6.32 -19.77
CA MET A 767 12.34 5.09 -20.52
C MET A 767 11.54 5.04 -21.83
N THR A 768 10.28 5.50 -21.86
CA THR A 768 9.53 5.59 -23.14
C THR A 768 10.20 6.52 -24.15
N GLN A 769 10.67 7.69 -23.69
CA GLN A 769 11.33 8.67 -24.55
C GLN A 769 12.67 8.16 -25.07
N LEU A 770 13.42 7.45 -24.23
CA LEU A 770 14.65 6.81 -24.65
C LEU A 770 14.39 5.83 -25.81
N VAL A 771 13.47 4.88 -25.61
CA VAL A 771 13.27 3.81 -26.60
C VAL A 771 12.82 4.42 -27.94
N GLN A 772 11.97 5.44 -27.90
CA GLN A 772 11.59 6.20 -29.09
C GLN A 772 12.77 6.95 -29.73
N THR A 773 13.72 7.44 -28.94
CA THR A 773 14.93 8.10 -29.46
C THR A 773 15.84 7.10 -30.14
N ILE A 774 16.03 5.92 -29.54
CA ILE A 774 16.79 4.81 -30.15
C ILE A 774 16.13 4.37 -31.47
N GLU A 775 14.80 4.25 -31.49
CA GLU A 775 14.03 3.93 -32.69
C GLU A 775 14.27 4.97 -33.79
N CYS A 776 14.05 6.27 -33.53
CA CYS A 776 14.24 7.34 -34.53
C CYS A 776 15.69 7.43 -35.03
N PHE A 777 16.66 7.25 -34.14
CA PHE A 777 18.07 7.21 -34.52
C PHE A 777 18.38 6.03 -35.44
N SER A 778 17.89 4.84 -35.09
CA SER A 778 18.08 3.63 -35.88
C SER A 778 17.39 3.71 -37.25
N GLN A 779 16.22 4.38 -37.31
CA GLN A 779 15.54 4.71 -38.56
C GLN A 779 16.43 5.62 -39.43
N LEU A 780 17.00 6.69 -38.87
CA LEU A 780 17.89 7.61 -39.61
C LEU A 780 19.11 6.87 -40.17
N LEU A 781 19.75 6.04 -39.35
CA LEU A 781 20.91 5.23 -39.75
C LEU A 781 20.56 4.29 -40.90
N LEU A 782 19.47 3.55 -40.78
CA LEU A 782 19.02 2.61 -41.79
C LEU A 782 18.69 3.31 -43.11
N VAL A 783 17.98 4.46 -43.06
CA VAL A 783 17.67 5.25 -44.25
C VAL A 783 18.94 5.77 -44.91
N ALA A 784 19.89 6.28 -44.13
CA ALA A 784 21.17 6.76 -44.65
C ALA A 784 21.95 5.64 -45.37
N LEU A 785 21.96 4.43 -44.82
CA LEU A 785 22.58 3.26 -45.43
C LEU A 785 21.88 2.81 -46.72
N ILE A 786 20.54 2.78 -46.74
CA ILE A 786 19.73 2.41 -47.92
C ILE A 786 19.84 3.46 -49.05
N ARG A 787 20.23 4.69 -48.73
CA ARG A 787 20.42 5.78 -49.72
C ARG A 787 21.84 5.83 -50.31
N ALA A 788 22.77 5.02 -49.82
CA ALA A 788 24.13 4.99 -50.36
C ALA A 788 24.18 4.15 -51.66
N PRO A 789 24.99 4.52 -52.67
CA PRO A 789 25.83 5.73 -52.78
C PRO A 789 25.10 6.96 -53.39
N PRO A 790 25.56 8.21 -53.10
CA PRO A 790 26.76 8.54 -52.32
C PRO A 790 26.54 8.39 -50.81
N PHE A 791 27.57 7.89 -50.11
CA PHE A 791 27.55 7.79 -48.66
C PHE A 791 27.40 9.19 -48.01
N PRO A 792 26.76 9.28 -46.82
CA PRO A 792 26.74 10.52 -46.06
C PRO A 792 28.15 11.03 -45.79
N PRO A 793 28.36 12.37 -45.76
CA PRO A 793 29.68 12.95 -45.51
C PRO A 793 30.21 12.51 -44.14
N VAL A 794 31.54 12.47 -43.96
CA VAL A 794 32.18 12.05 -42.70
C VAL A 794 31.64 12.85 -41.49
N GLY A 795 31.36 14.15 -41.67
CA GLY A 795 30.76 14.98 -40.63
C GLY A 795 29.38 14.51 -40.14
N PHE A 796 28.58 13.87 -41.00
CA PHE A 796 27.31 13.25 -40.59
C PHE A 796 27.55 12.11 -39.60
N TRP A 797 28.51 11.23 -39.89
CA TRP A 797 28.86 10.10 -39.03
C TRP A 797 29.42 10.55 -37.68
N LEU A 798 30.26 11.59 -37.69
CA LEU A 798 30.81 12.16 -36.47
C LEU A 798 29.73 12.81 -35.59
N GLY A 799 28.84 13.62 -36.19
CA GLY A 799 27.69 14.18 -35.47
C GLY A 799 26.75 13.10 -34.91
N THR A 800 26.54 12.02 -35.67
CA THR A 800 25.78 10.84 -35.26
C THR A 800 26.41 10.12 -34.07
N LEU A 801 27.74 9.98 -34.05
CA LEU A 801 28.49 9.40 -32.92
C LEU A 801 28.38 10.28 -31.67
N VAL A 802 28.52 11.60 -31.82
CA VAL A 802 28.35 12.56 -30.71
C VAL A 802 26.93 12.46 -30.13
N LEU A 803 25.91 12.38 -30.97
CA LEU A 803 24.52 12.19 -30.56
C LEU A 803 24.35 10.89 -29.74
N LEU A 804 24.94 9.79 -30.20
CA LEU A 804 24.89 8.50 -29.48
C LEU A 804 25.54 8.62 -28.09
N ILE A 805 26.72 9.24 -28.00
CA ILE A 805 27.43 9.48 -26.73
C ILE A 805 26.57 10.32 -25.78
N GLY A 806 25.97 11.41 -26.26
CA GLY A 806 25.09 12.26 -25.46
C GLY A 806 23.86 11.51 -24.93
N THR A 807 23.29 10.61 -25.75
CA THR A 807 22.16 9.76 -25.35
C THR A 807 22.57 8.76 -24.27
N LEU A 808 23.71 8.08 -24.43
CA LEU A 808 24.25 7.16 -23.42
C LEU A 808 24.60 7.88 -22.11
N GLN A 809 25.16 9.08 -22.20
CA GLN A 809 25.46 9.91 -21.03
C GLN A 809 24.19 10.31 -20.28
N TYR A 810 23.14 10.73 -21.01
CA TYR A 810 21.84 11.04 -20.43
C TYR A 810 21.24 9.83 -19.70
N LEU A 811 21.40 8.62 -20.25
CA LEU A 811 20.93 7.39 -19.64
C LEU A 811 21.65 7.03 -18.35
N ARG A 812 22.99 7.07 -18.40
CA ARG A 812 23.80 6.81 -17.21
C ARG A 812 23.43 7.78 -16.10
N ALA A 813 23.35 9.07 -16.42
CA ALA A 813 22.95 10.11 -15.49
C ALA A 813 21.51 9.95 -14.95
N SER A 814 20.63 9.26 -15.70
CA SER A 814 19.25 8.98 -15.28
C SER A 814 19.13 7.75 -14.39
N ALA A 815 20.07 6.80 -14.47
CA ALA A 815 20.16 5.67 -13.56
C ALA A 815 20.70 6.11 -12.18
N ASP A 816 21.59 7.10 -12.18
CA ASP A 816 22.31 7.56 -10.98
C ASP A 816 21.54 8.61 -10.16
N VAL A 817 20.34 9.05 -10.57
CA VAL A 817 19.58 10.08 -9.83
C VAL A 817 19.23 9.53 -8.44
N PRO A 818 19.86 10.04 -7.36
CA PRO A 818 19.48 9.63 -6.02
C PRO A 818 18.04 10.06 -5.82
N LYS A 819 17.20 9.16 -5.30
CA LYS A 819 15.85 9.55 -4.85
C LYS A 819 16.04 10.80 -3.99
N PRO A 820 15.32 11.91 -4.27
CA PRO A 820 15.58 13.18 -3.61
C PRO A 820 15.62 12.94 -2.11
N PRO A 821 16.71 13.34 -1.41
CA PRO A 821 16.77 13.22 0.02
C PRO A 821 15.53 13.90 0.58
N VAL A 822 14.78 13.17 1.40
CA VAL A 822 13.63 13.71 2.13
C VAL A 822 14.16 14.93 2.87
N ARG A 823 13.79 16.13 2.40
CA ARG A 823 14.33 17.40 2.88
C ARG A 823 14.19 17.45 4.41
N SER A 824 15.30 17.39 5.12
CA SER A 824 15.40 17.50 6.58
C SER A 824 15.43 18.96 7.07
N ASP A 825 15.55 19.94 6.16
CA ASP A 825 16.02 21.28 6.50
C ASP A 825 14.92 22.38 6.47
N GLU A 826 13.63 22.01 6.45
CA GLU A 826 12.53 22.98 6.55
C GLU A 826 12.07 23.22 8.00
N VAL A 827 12.97 23.00 8.97
CA VAL A 827 12.82 23.33 10.40
C VAL A 827 14.03 24.12 10.88
N SER A 828 14.16 25.36 10.42
CA SER A 828 14.85 26.43 11.17
C SER A 828 14.51 27.77 10.54
N VAL A 829 13.31 28.29 10.86
CA VAL A 829 13.05 29.72 10.75
C VAL A 829 13.47 30.33 12.10
N PRO A 830 14.43 31.28 12.13
CA PRO A 830 14.79 31.95 13.37
C PRO A 830 13.62 32.82 13.83
N ALA A 831 13.20 32.62 15.08
CA ALA A 831 12.21 33.45 15.74
C ALA A 831 12.70 34.91 15.73
N LYS A 832 11.96 35.79 15.04
CA LYS A 832 11.99 37.22 15.35
C LYS A 832 11.00 37.44 16.48
N GLU A 833 11.50 38.03 17.56
CA GLU A 833 10.74 38.56 18.68
C GLU A 833 9.61 39.48 18.19
N GLN A 834 8.39 39.15 18.58
CA GLN A 834 7.30 40.08 18.87
C GLN A 834 6.29 39.42 19.82
#